data_AF-A0A5C7EZE1-F1
#
_entry.id   AF-A0A5C7EZE1-F1
#
_cell.length_a   1.000
_cell.length_b   1.000
_cell.length_c   1.000
_cell.angle_alpha   90.00
_cell.angle_beta   90.00
_cell.angle_gamma   90.00
#
_symmetry.space_group_name_H-M   'P 1'
#
loop_
_entity.id
_entity.type
_entity.pdbx_description
1 polymer ?
#
loop_
_entity_poly.entity_id
_entity_poly.type
_entity_poly.pdbx_seq_one_letter_code
_entity_poly.pdbx_strand_id
1 'polypeptide(L)'
;MITACCCLTTKNRLPVSAPTTMRTSAMLNSPPSRSKMNMAVPFRRLAWCGERIRKRIPVSFSANGLLSVSGIHNSDAIVRIIGSCENAQTMVPDENVCAISHIGSPLIQRSAEWAEERSKMSLQHANNRKRGVFSAAVAVLAVVVLALGVALPAYAASVSIGGTKVDMDTAVPTKIDDSVMGDAAFQFNYKGDWSPEAGYDQFFNGTDHYSNTVGDSWSMKFTGPKIDIYGSKNPAHGTYAVTIDGKAQKDIVATAGSAQHKQLLGSYEGLDADAEHTIAVELKSGGAIQVDYVVVERKPVAATDFTLSTRAKVLESGSSFELSYSVSPKGAVDPGVTYDFDEKLLEIDETGVVTAKQVSKKTVTSITAALNNESGASHKIDVTIYPQVEGFNAFVGNEKLLDTQEDWEAKKADRTDSWSGTAWLADERASKIGIATRAEGAKNVRIIAGDLVAADGSVISGKDIEVKWLRNVQAKEGRNAQGSLKSYPDVIYYDNTGMDVPANTLQYAWLTIPVSASAHAGTYTGTVQVVADGVDPVELTYTLEVIGIKQPTADEADFEVQVWQHPFSVSGYYFANSTADAATGTGTNAPIDTFLSKEHKDLLRGSLKEYASIGGHDLVANIVEEAWNHQSYYGDTSMVTWILNDKGEWTFDYTLFDKWIAFATECGVIDPATDLGQIKCYSMVSWGGFKYKDAETGEMKSYNMQLNGNNPEGEAAWTAFLKDFYKHCQELGIWDITYISMDERDYGQLKPVVDLVSAVEEELGINIKLSSALNVSTDQNIVSLSDKIDDISVNTGNVDDGFRGLADARAAKGFTTTIYNCTGNYPGNFMISDPGDNYWAMWYAMSSHADGFMRWAWDNWTNDMFGNATYRYWEPGDGWYIYPLESADDLAENPDGFYSTPRYEMFKQGIRDVCKAKYLVQNEKVADRVMELVESLQVPRATTVHGAAVAQNEEQRMLAHSETDRMYDGINEIARELAPAPEPEPQPDPEPEPQPQPQPQPQPEQKPEGGQGATGKPNGGQGKPGTDGPLAQTGDPALFALVATGALGASAVAAGYRARKRSR
;
A
#
# COMPACT_ATOMS: atom_id res chain seq x y z
N MET A 1 -5.35 -18.76 49.71
CA MET A 1 -6.04 -20.01 50.07
C MET A 1 -5.92 -20.91 48.85
N ILE A 2 -5.13 -22.00 48.90
CA ILE A 2 -5.54 -23.35 49.33
C ILE A 2 -6.69 -23.83 48.41
N THR A 3 -6.48 -24.83 47.54
CA THR A 3 -6.18 -26.23 47.93
C THR A 3 -5.25 -26.95 46.94
N ALA A 4 -4.51 -27.94 47.42
CA ALA A 4 -3.61 -28.81 46.64
C ALA A 4 -3.82 -30.30 46.96
N CYS A 5 -3.40 -31.19 46.05
CA CYS A 5 -3.02 -32.60 46.26
C CYS A 5 -2.04 -32.98 45.14
N CYS A 6 -0.79 -33.43 45.37
CA CYS A 6 -0.35 -34.71 45.98
C CYS A 6 -0.76 -35.94 45.13
N CYS A 7 0.11 -36.92 44.80
CA CYS A 7 1.55 -37.09 45.10
C CYS A 7 2.21 -38.26 44.29
N LEU A 8 3.52 -38.16 44.06
CA LEU A 8 4.57 -39.24 44.14
C LEU A 8 4.58 -40.51 43.22
N THR A 9 5.67 -40.62 42.45
CA THR A 9 6.55 -41.83 42.23
C THR A 9 6.01 -43.07 41.45
N THR A 10 6.80 -43.94 40.80
CA THR A 10 8.23 -44.34 40.99
C THR A 10 8.87 -44.92 39.70
N LYS A 11 10.20 -45.05 39.67
CA LYS A 11 11.02 -45.73 38.63
C LYS A 11 10.79 -47.26 38.55
N ASN A 12 11.07 -47.87 37.38
CA ASN A 12 11.93 -49.06 37.32
C ASN A 12 12.57 -49.35 35.94
N ARG A 13 13.57 -50.25 35.88
CA ARG A 13 14.52 -50.47 34.77
C ARG A 13 14.45 -51.89 34.17
N LEU A 14 14.70 -52.00 32.84
CA LEU A 14 15.41 -53.10 32.13
C LEU A 14 14.76 -54.52 32.16
N PRO A 15 15.27 -55.55 31.43
CA PRO A 15 16.36 -55.61 30.43
C PRO A 15 16.11 -56.42 29.10
N VAL A 16 16.96 -56.16 28.08
CA VAL A 16 17.69 -57.12 27.19
C VAL A 16 16.94 -58.21 26.39
N SER A 17 17.13 -58.24 25.06
CA SER A 17 17.87 -59.34 24.37
C SER A 17 18.07 -59.11 22.87
N ALA A 18 19.20 -59.61 22.35
CA ALA A 18 19.53 -59.77 20.94
C ALA A 18 20.12 -61.17 20.72
N PRO A 19 20.09 -61.71 19.48
CA PRO A 19 21.34 -62.23 18.89
C PRO A 19 21.52 -61.79 17.41
N THR A 20 22.72 -61.46 16.89
CA THR A 20 23.82 -62.36 16.43
C THR A 20 23.37 -63.42 15.38
N THR A 21 24.04 -63.75 14.25
CA THR A 21 25.47 -63.68 13.84
C THR A 21 25.58 -63.96 12.30
N MET A 22 26.38 -63.27 11.46
CA MET A 22 27.76 -63.64 10.96
C MET A 22 27.89 -63.99 9.45
N ARG A 23 29.12 -63.73 8.91
CA ARG A 23 29.81 -64.34 7.73
C ARG A 23 29.41 -63.90 6.30
N THR A 24 30.28 -63.92 5.28
CA THR A 24 31.69 -63.44 5.05
C THR A 24 32.19 -63.96 3.69
N SER A 25 33.09 -63.21 3.02
CA SER A 25 34.01 -63.65 1.94
C SER A 25 33.43 -63.85 0.52
N ALA A 26 34.18 -63.73 -0.59
CA ALA A 26 35.45 -63.03 -0.89
C ALA A 26 35.83 -63.13 -2.40
N MET A 27 36.65 -62.17 -2.88
CA MET A 27 37.74 -62.32 -3.89
C MET A 27 37.50 -62.51 -5.41
N LEU A 28 38.09 -61.55 -6.19
CA LEU A 28 39.03 -61.72 -7.34
C LEU A 28 38.49 -62.33 -8.69
N ASN A 29 38.96 -62.00 -9.91
CA ASN A 29 40.07 -61.13 -10.36
C ASN A 29 39.92 -60.71 -11.87
N SER A 30 40.14 -59.42 -12.17
CA SER A 30 41.13 -58.80 -13.11
C SER A 30 41.72 -59.54 -14.34
N PRO A 31 42.46 -58.83 -15.24
CA PRO A 31 42.16 -57.55 -15.95
C PRO A 31 42.47 -57.67 -17.47
N PRO A 32 42.27 -56.62 -18.32
CA PRO A 32 43.40 -55.77 -18.79
C PRO A 32 42.95 -54.33 -19.20
N SER A 33 43.69 -53.38 -19.82
CA SER A 33 45.13 -53.09 -20.02
C SER A 33 45.38 -51.64 -20.48
N ARG A 34 46.32 -50.93 -19.81
CA ARG A 34 47.36 -49.99 -20.32
C ARG A 34 46.96 -48.76 -21.20
N SER A 35 47.53 -47.55 -21.03
CA SER A 35 48.85 -47.18 -20.47
C SER A 35 48.98 -45.75 -19.90
N LYS A 36 49.53 -45.64 -18.66
CA LYS A 36 50.68 -44.82 -18.19
C LYS A 36 50.65 -43.26 -18.34
N MET A 37 51.18 -42.39 -17.44
CA MET A 37 51.89 -42.43 -16.12
C MET A 37 52.09 -40.94 -15.64
N ASN A 38 52.49 -40.51 -14.43
CA ASN A 38 52.89 -41.12 -13.13
C ASN A 38 52.82 -40.10 -11.94
N MET A 39 52.68 -40.60 -10.69
CA MET A 39 53.34 -40.24 -9.38
C MET A 39 53.69 -38.78 -8.98
N ALA A 40 53.68 -38.34 -7.69
CA ALA A 40 53.27 -38.85 -6.35
C ALA A 40 53.32 -37.65 -5.34
N VAL A 41 52.44 -37.39 -4.32
CA VAL A 41 52.09 -38.12 -3.05
C VAL A 41 53.30 -38.24 -2.09
N PRO A 42 53.28 -37.82 -0.78
CA PRO A 42 52.30 -38.14 0.30
C PRO A 42 51.91 -36.98 1.29
N PHE A 43 50.99 -37.02 2.29
CA PHE A 43 50.04 -37.95 2.98
C PHE A 43 50.29 -37.99 4.52
N ARG A 44 49.34 -37.55 5.39
CA ARG A 44 48.81 -38.27 6.61
C ARG A 44 48.09 -37.44 7.71
N ARG A 45 46.85 -37.86 8.01
CA ARG A 45 46.19 -38.13 9.33
C ARG A 45 46.47 -37.24 10.57
N LEU A 46 45.38 -36.80 11.22
CA LEU A 46 44.90 -37.36 12.51
C LEU A 46 43.47 -36.86 12.84
N ALA A 47 42.81 -37.48 13.82
CA ALA A 47 41.41 -37.24 14.20
C ALA A 47 41.28 -36.85 15.68
N TRP A 48 40.25 -36.08 16.04
CA TRP A 48 39.72 -36.07 17.41
C TRP A 48 38.26 -35.60 17.51
N CYS A 49 37.64 -35.87 18.66
CA CYS A 49 36.24 -35.63 19.01
C CYS A 49 36.21 -35.16 20.48
N GLY A 50 35.31 -34.25 20.88
CA GLY A 50 35.07 -33.96 22.30
C GLY A 50 34.64 -32.54 22.70
N GLU A 51 33.34 -32.40 22.98
CA GLU A 51 32.68 -31.68 24.09
C GLU A 51 33.02 -30.24 24.59
N ARG A 52 31.95 -29.67 25.17
CA ARG A 52 31.74 -28.34 25.78
C ARG A 52 32.68 -28.00 26.96
N ILE A 53 32.91 -26.69 27.25
CA ILE A 53 32.49 -25.98 28.50
C ILE A 53 33.06 -24.53 28.66
N ARG A 54 32.13 -23.57 28.91
CA ARG A 54 32.16 -22.30 29.69
C ARG A 54 33.34 -21.29 29.67
N LYS A 55 32.95 -20.02 29.42
CA LYS A 55 33.28 -18.74 30.13
C LYS A 55 34.73 -18.47 30.61
N ARG A 56 35.38 -17.43 30.07
CA ARG A 56 35.66 -16.13 30.76
C ARG A 56 36.40 -15.09 29.89
N ILE A 57 35.98 -13.83 30.03
CA ILE A 57 36.63 -12.53 29.71
C ILE A 57 37.94 -12.43 30.58
N PRO A 58 39.12 -11.86 30.17
CA PRO A 58 39.28 -10.42 29.81
C PRO A 58 40.43 -9.92 28.88
N VAL A 59 40.16 -8.81 28.18
CA VAL A 59 40.93 -7.52 28.09
C VAL A 59 42.35 -7.41 27.43
N SER A 60 42.46 -6.39 26.55
CA SER A 60 43.58 -5.45 26.25
C SER A 60 44.55 -5.61 25.05
N PHE A 61 44.43 -4.63 24.14
CA PHE A 61 45.44 -3.72 23.54
C PHE A 61 46.59 -4.18 22.59
N SER A 62 46.52 -3.64 21.34
CA SER A 62 47.58 -3.00 20.50
C SER A 62 48.94 -3.71 20.29
N ALA A 63 49.55 -3.79 19.10
CA ALA A 63 49.78 -2.74 18.10
C ALA A 63 50.47 -3.33 16.84
N ASN A 64 50.58 -2.51 15.78
CA ASN A 64 51.59 -2.48 14.68
C ASN A 64 52.59 -3.65 14.54
N GLY A 65 52.90 -4.20 13.36
CA GLY A 65 52.70 -3.73 11.98
C GLY A 65 53.92 -4.09 11.11
N LEU A 66 53.92 -3.71 9.81
CA LEU A 66 55.03 -3.88 8.84
C LEU A 66 55.30 -5.36 8.40
N LEU A 67 55.81 -5.69 7.21
CA LEU A 67 56.40 -4.89 6.12
C LEU A 67 56.41 -5.69 4.80
N SER A 68 56.10 -5.08 3.64
CA SER A 68 56.89 -5.29 2.40
C SER A 68 56.69 -4.12 1.43
N VAL A 69 57.77 -3.71 0.76
CA VAL A 69 57.86 -2.48 -0.06
C VAL A 69 58.48 -2.80 -1.42
N SER A 70 57.95 -2.22 -2.50
CA SER A 70 58.65 -1.77 -3.73
C SER A 70 57.63 -1.35 -4.80
N GLY A 71 57.83 -0.37 -5.69
CA GLY A 71 58.88 0.66 -5.71
C GLY A 71 58.90 1.48 -7.02
N ILE A 72 58.59 2.78 -6.93
CA ILE A 72 59.18 3.95 -7.64
C ILE A 72 59.33 3.92 -9.20
N HIS A 73 58.73 4.89 -9.91
CA HIS A 73 59.45 5.87 -10.79
C HIS A 73 58.59 7.07 -11.26
N ASN A 74 59.26 8.20 -11.54
CA ASN A 74 58.75 9.55 -11.88
C ASN A 74 58.28 9.69 -13.35
N SER A 75 57.49 10.74 -13.67
CA SER A 75 57.97 12.02 -14.30
C SER A 75 56.83 12.89 -14.90
N ASP A 76 56.83 14.19 -14.55
CA ASP A 76 56.58 15.42 -15.35
C ASP A 76 55.51 15.50 -16.46
N ALA A 77 54.79 16.61 -16.75
CA ALA A 77 54.49 17.91 -16.10
C ALA A 77 53.36 18.58 -16.99
N ILE A 78 52.96 19.87 -17.03
CA ILE A 78 53.36 21.19 -16.48
C ILE A 78 52.17 22.20 -16.63
N VAL A 79 52.26 23.43 -16.10
CA VAL A 79 51.39 24.62 -16.41
C VAL A 79 49.93 24.61 -15.85
N ARG A 80 49.15 25.70 -15.75
CA ARG A 80 49.26 27.09 -15.18
C ARG A 80 47.90 27.82 -15.43
N ILE A 81 47.42 28.88 -14.72
CA ILE A 81 47.64 29.51 -13.39
C ILE A 81 46.51 30.57 -13.17
N ILE A 82 46.56 31.42 -12.11
CA ILE A 82 45.54 32.42 -11.66
C ILE A 82 44.38 31.73 -10.89
N GLY A 83 43.75 32.30 -9.84
CA GLY A 83 43.94 33.57 -9.09
C GLY A 83 42.59 34.30 -8.88
N SER A 84 42.29 35.02 -7.80
CA SER A 84 43.02 35.41 -6.56
C SER A 84 42.02 35.47 -5.38
N CYS A 85 42.41 35.45 -4.10
CA CYS A 85 42.94 36.60 -3.36
C CYS A 85 43.68 36.21 -2.07
N GLU A 86 44.63 37.07 -1.69
CA GLU A 86 45.39 37.07 -0.43
C GLU A 86 44.55 37.76 0.69
N ASN A 87 44.92 37.88 1.97
CA ASN A 87 46.24 37.80 2.62
C ASN A 87 46.14 37.48 4.13
N ALA A 88 47.24 37.04 4.74
CA ALA A 88 47.41 36.91 6.21
C ALA A 88 47.89 38.26 6.83
N GLN A 89 48.27 38.50 8.10
CA GLN A 89 49.01 37.80 9.18
C GLN A 89 48.64 38.52 10.54
N THR A 90 49.08 38.24 11.78
CA THR A 90 50.40 37.86 12.37
C THR A 90 50.29 37.31 13.82
N MET A 91 51.05 36.23 14.11
CA MET A 91 51.96 35.94 15.26
C MET A 91 51.79 36.66 16.63
N VAL A 92 51.63 36.01 17.81
CA VAL A 92 52.56 35.10 18.58
C VAL A 92 53.80 35.88 19.08
N PRO A 93 54.19 35.91 20.40
CA PRO A 93 54.70 34.71 21.12
C PRO A 93 54.56 34.58 22.68
N ASP A 94 54.62 33.31 23.13
CA ASP A 94 55.43 32.69 24.23
C ASP A 94 55.42 33.24 25.68
N GLU A 95 55.70 32.49 26.77
CA GLU A 95 55.72 31.05 27.14
C GLU A 95 55.97 30.97 28.69
N ASN A 96 56.00 29.75 29.28
CA ASN A 96 56.74 29.38 30.53
C ASN A 96 56.12 29.77 31.92
N VAL A 97 56.21 28.99 33.02
CA VAL A 97 56.50 27.55 33.25
C VAL A 97 56.14 27.13 34.72
N CYS A 98 55.84 25.84 34.96
CA CYS A 98 55.88 25.07 36.22
C CYS A 98 55.21 25.51 37.57
N ALA A 99 54.17 24.74 37.94
CA ALA A 99 54.19 23.68 38.99
C ALA A 99 54.05 23.94 40.53
N ILE A 100 53.50 22.90 41.20
CA ILE A 100 53.62 22.50 42.63
C ILE A 100 52.66 23.09 43.70
N SER A 101 51.55 22.36 43.90
CA SER A 101 50.89 21.90 45.14
C SER A 101 50.95 22.64 46.50
N HIS A 102 49.74 22.96 46.98
CA HIS A 102 49.14 22.63 48.30
C HIS A 102 49.58 23.25 49.65
N ILE A 103 48.57 23.21 50.56
CA ILE A 103 48.53 23.50 52.02
C ILE A 103 48.66 24.98 52.41
N GLY A 104 47.70 25.60 53.13
CA GLY A 104 46.38 25.16 53.59
C GLY A 104 45.94 25.89 54.87
N SER A 105 44.68 25.78 55.28
CA SER A 105 44.26 25.73 56.70
C SER A 105 42.78 25.34 56.87
N PRO A 106 42.38 24.71 57.99
CA PRO A 106 41.08 24.02 58.11
C PRO A 106 40.17 24.61 59.22
N LEU A 107 38.93 24.09 59.34
CA LEU A 107 38.40 23.39 60.53
C LEU A 107 36.85 23.25 60.52
N ILE A 108 36.36 22.03 60.81
CA ILE A 108 35.12 21.73 61.57
C ILE A 108 33.76 22.11 60.91
N GLN A 109 32.76 21.23 60.75
CA GLN A 109 32.61 19.78 61.03
C GLN A 109 31.44 19.17 60.21
N ARG A 110 31.64 17.97 59.65
CA ARG A 110 30.73 16.79 59.58
C ARG A 110 29.24 16.98 59.16
N SER A 111 28.78 16.50 57.99
CA SER A 111 28.56 15.08 57.56
C SER A 111 27.36 14.38 58.24
N ALA A 112 26.51 13.58 57.60
CA ALA A 112 26.32 13.27 56.17
C ALA A 112 24.96 12.53 55.95
N GLU A 113 24.46 12.64 54.72
CA GLU A 113 23.81 11.61 53.87
C GLU A 113 22.83 10.51 54.40
N TRP A 114 21.66 10.51 53.72
CA TRP A 114 20.92 9.37 53.13
C TRP A 114 19.85 8.55 53.91
N ALA A 115 18.84 8.15 53.11
CA ALA A 115 17.57 7.41 53.28
C ALA A 115 17.51 6.28 54.35
N GLU A 116 16.35 5.91 54.93
CA GLU A 116 15.23 5.19 54.27
C GLU A 116 13.89 5.13 55.07
N GLU A 117 12.79 5.07 54.31
CA GLU A 117 11.52 4.30 54.52
C GLU A 117 10.66 4.39 55.81
N ARG A 118 9.47 3.77 55.74
CA ARG A 118 8.25 4.14 56.50
C ARG A 118 7.82 3.12 57.59
N SER A 119 7.18 3.67 58.63
CA SER A 119 5.78 3.35 59.07
C SER A 119 5.53 2.82 60.49
N LYS A 120 4.41 3.33 61.08
CA LYS A 120 3.57 2.74 62.15
C LYS A 120 4.23 2.62 63.56
N MET A 121 3.53 2.71 64.70
CA MET A 121 2.10 2.91 64.98
C MET A 121 1.90 3.34 66.45
N SER A 122 0.86 4.10 66.77
CA SER A 122 0.07 3.84 67.99
C SER A 122 -1.42 4.11 67.74
N LEU A 123 -2.27 3.25 68.32
CA LEU A 123 -3.73 3.24 68.24
C LEU A 123 -4.29 3.94 69.52
N GLN A 124 -5.57 4.31 69.72
CA GLN A 124 -6.84 3.92 69.07
C GLN A 124 -8.03 4.82 69.53
N HIS A 125 -9.21 4.64 68.90
CA HIS A 125 -10.57 5.12 69.24
C HIS A 125 -10.88 6.62 68.99
N ALA A 126 -11.83 7.09 68.15
CA ALA A 126 -13.10 6.63 67.54
C ALA A 126 -14.39 7.19 68.18
N ASN A 127 -14.99 8.25 67.58
CA ASN A 127 -16.42 8.27 67.18
C ASN A 127 -16.91 9.57 66.48
N ASN A 128 -17.05 9.51 65.15
CA ASN A 128 -18.31 9.72 64.40
C ASN A 128 -19.38 10.77 64.84
N ARG A 129 -19.63 11.80 63.98
CA ARG A 129 -20.93 12.21 63.35
C ARG A 129 -21.28 13.72 63.34
N LYS A 130 -21.64 14.22 62.12
CA LYS A 130 -22.71 15.21 61.78
C LYS A 130 -22.57 16.65 62.34
N ARG A 131 -23.04 17.76 61.76
CA ARG A 131 -23.58 18.28 60.47
C ARG A 131 -24.07 19.72 60.80
N GLY A 132 -24.14 20.67 59.84
CA GLY A 132 -24.78 22.00 59.99
C GLY A 132 -23.76 23.16 59.96
N VAL A 133 -23.52 23.90 58.86
CA VAL A 133 -24.37 24.73 57.95
C VAL A 133 -24.58 26.17 58.47
N PHE A 134 -24.49 27.16 57.55
CA PHE A 134 -24.50 28.64 57.68
C PHE A 134 -23.14 29.31 58.03
N SER A 135 -22.67 30.37 57.34
CA SER A 135 -23.17 30.97 56.07
C SER A 135 -22.16 31.85 55.31
N ALA A 136 -22.40 31.95 54.00
CA ALA A 136 -22.18 33.04 53.03
C ALA A 136 -21.28 34.26 53.34
N ALA A 137 -20.35 34.54 52.41
CA ALA A 137 -19.87 35.91 52.12
C ALA A 137 -19.15 36.10 50.75
N VAL A 138 -18.56 35.06 50.12
CA VAL A 138 -17.50 35.28 49.08
C VAL A 138 -17.88 34.90 47.64
N ALA A 139 -18.96 34.16 47.41
CA ALA A 139 -19.23 33.50 46.11
C ALA A 139 -20.09 34.29 45.09
N VAL A 140 -19.95 35.62 44.98
CA VAL A 140 -20.74 36.44 44.04
C VAL A 140 -19.90 37.26 43.04
N LEU A 141 -18.62 37.53 43.31
CA LEU A 141 -17.79 38.33 42.38
C LEU A 141 -17.14 37.53 41.23
N ALA A 142 -17.11 36.20 41.31
CA ALA A 142 -16.44 35.34 40.32
C ALA A 142 -17.31 34.93 39.13
N VAL A 143 -18.63 35.15 39.16
CA VAL A 143 -19.58 34.61 38.17
C VAL A 143 -19.98 35.66 37.10
N VAL A 144 -19.75 36.95 37.33
CA VAL A 144 -20.13 38.02 36.38
C VAL A 144 -19.10 38.25 35.28
N VAL A 145 -17.84 37.82 35.45
CA VAL A 145 -16.77 37.97 34.44
C VAL A 145 -16.81 36.88 33.36
N LEU A 146 -17.52 35.76 33.61
CA LEU A 146 -17.68 34.65 32.65
C LEU A 146 -18.93 34.77 31.75
N ALA A 147 -19.79 35.78 31.97
CA ALA A 147 -21.01 36.00 31.20
C ALA A 147 -20.97 37.25 30.29
N LEU A 148 -19.81 37.93 30.22
CA LEU A 148 -19.53 38.99 29.27
C LEU A 148 -18.35 38.56 28.42
N GLY A 149 -18.59 38.24 27.16
CA GLY A 149 -17.58 37.84 26.17
C GLY A 149 -16.65 38.98 25.76
N VAL A 150 -15.93 39.55 26.72
CA VAL A 150 -14.80 40.43 26.46
C VAL A 150 -13.60 39.54 26.22
N ALA A 151 -13.33 39.25 24.95
CA ALA A 151 -12.04 38.74 24.57
C ALA A 151 -10.98 39.74 25.07
N LEU A 152 -10.09 39.27 25.94
CA LEU A 152 -8.80 39.95 26.13
C LEU A 152 -8.16 40.04 24.74
N PRO A 153 -7.61 41.20 24.33
CA PRO A 153 -7.00 41.32 23.03
C PRO A 153 -5.92 40.24 22.91
N ALA A 154 -6.04 39.40 21.88
CA ALA A 154 -4.93 38.58 21.47
C ALA A 154 -3.75 39.51 21.21
N TYR A 155 -2.57 39.14 21.73
CA TYR A 155 -1.34 39.83 21.42
C TYR A 155 -0.94 39.42 20.00
N ALA A 156 -1.62 40.01 19.02
CA ALA A 156 -1.34 39.85 17.62
C ALA A 156 -0.12 40.71 17.28
N ALA A 157 0.99 40.06 16.94
CA ALA A 157 2.04 40.75 16.20
C ALA A 157 1.65 40.78 14.73
N SER A 158 2.09 41.84 14.05
CA SER A 158 1.88 42.02 12.62
C SER A 158 3.20 42.34 11.93
N VAL A 159 3.45 41.71 10.79
CA VAL A 159 4.64 41.94 9.95
C VAL A 159 4.20 42.14 8.50
N SER A 160 4.54 43.28 7.92
CA SER A 160 4.27 43.60 6.52
C SER A 160 5.47 43.26 5.65
N ILE A 161 5.25 42.47 4.60
CA ILE A 161 6.29 41.98 3.69
C ILE A 161 5.98 42.45 2.26
N GLY A 162 7.02 42.89 1.55
CA GLY A 162 6.93 43.44 0.20
C GLY A 162 6.26 44.81 0.12
N GLY A 163 5.74 45.13 -1.06
CA GLY A 163 5.02 46.38 -1.34
C GLY A 163 5.80 47.45 -2.09
N THR A 164 5.23 47.87 -3.23
CA THR A 164 5.75 48.93 -4.09
C THR A 164 4.81 50.14 -4.02
N LYS A 165 5.33 51.31 -3.60
CA LYS A 165 4.55 52.55 -3.62
C LYS A 165 4.48 53.11 -5.03
N VAL A 166 3.32 53.01 -5.66
CA VAL A 166 3.02 53.57 -6.99
C VAL A 166 1.80 54.48 -6.89
N ASP A 167 1.82 55.60 -7.61
CA ASP A 167 0.64 56.44 -7.79
C ASP A 167 -0.31 55.77 -8.80
N MET A 168 -1.51 55.43 -8.35
CA MET A 168 -2.51 54.68 -9.13
C MET A 168 -3.29 55.56 -10.12
N ASP A 169 -3.33 56.88 -9.90
CA ASP A 169 -4.10 57.81 -10.75
C ASP A 169 -3.28 58.33 -11.94
N THR A 170 -1.95 58.33 -11.83
CA THR A 170 -1.05 58.77 -12.89
C THR A 170 -0.78 57.64 -13.89
N ALA A 171 -1.09 57.87 -15.17
CA ALA A 171 -0.73 56.95 -16.25
C ALA A 171 0.80 56.91 -16.45
N VAL A 172 1.35 55.71 -16.59
CA VAL A 172 2.79 55.45 -16.76
C VAL A 172 3.04 54.58 -18.01
N PRO A 173 4.18 54.76 -18.72
CA PRO A 173 4.52 53.98 -19.92
C PRO A 173 4.94 52.55 -19.55
N THR A 174 3.97 51.66 -19.43
CA THR A 174 4.17 50.25 -19.04
C THR A 174 4.67 49.43 -20.22
N LYS A 175 5.81 48.75 -20.06
CA LYS A 175 6.31 47.77 -21.03
C LYS A 175 5.57 46.45 -20.87
N ILE A 176 5.06 45.91 -21.98
CA ILE A 176 4.44 44.60 -22.06
C ILE A 176 5.29 43.76 -23.01
N ASP A 177 5.83 42.70 -22.46
CA ASP A 177 6.77 41.78 -23.07
C ASP A 177 6.06 40.88 -24.10
N ASP A 178 6.73 40.58 -25.21
CA ASP A 178 6.22 39.75 -26.31
C ASP A 178 5.84 38.31 -25.88
N SER A 179 6.45 37.79 -24.81
CA SER A 179 6.14 36.49 -24.23
C SER A 179 4.84 36.46 -23.38
N VAL A 180 4.23 37.62 -23.09
CA VAL A 180 2.99 37.70 -22.30
C VAL A 180 1.78 37.42 -23.19
N MET A 181 1.43 36.14 -23.33
CA MET A 181 0.37 35.68 -24.23
C MET A 181 -0.98 35.43 -23.56
N GLY A 182 -2.06 35.51 -24.35
CA GLY A 182 -3.42 35.16 -23.97
C GLY A 182 -4.49 36.08 -24.59
N ASP A 183 -5.76 35.88 -24.20
CA ASP A 183 -6.92 36.61 -24.75
C ASP A 183 -7.38 37.82 -23.90
N ALA A 184 -6.73 38.05 -22.75
CA ALA A 184 -7.04 39.18 -21.88
C ALA A 184 -6.37 40.48 -22.36
N ALA A 185 -6.76 41.60 -21.78
CA ALA A 185 -6.09 42.87 -22.03
C ALA A 185 -4.61 42.82 -21.62
N PHE A 186 -3.77 43.49 -22.41
CA PHE A 186 -2.31 43.58 -22.27
C PHE A 186 -1.59 42.23 -22.44
N GLN A 187 -2.14 41.37 -23.31
CA GLN A 187 -1.54 40.11 -23.72
C GLN A 187 -1.50 40.01 -25.25
N PHE A 188 -0.45 39.39 -25.79
CA PHE A 188 -0.30 39.13 -27.22
C PHE A 188 -1.08 37.87 -27.62
N ASN A 189 -1.85 37.97 -28.70
CA ASN A 189 -2.45 36.85 -29.41
C ASN A 189 -1.86 36.78 -30.82
N TYR A 190 -1.04 35.75 -31.06
CA TYR A 190 -0.33 35.50 -32.33
C TYR A 190 -1.14 34.59 -33.26
N LYS A 191 -1.17 34.92 -34.54
CA LYS A 191 -1.88 34.18 -35.59
C LYS A 191 -0.98 33.97 -36.79
N GLY A 192 -0.75 32.70 -37.14
CA GLY A 192 0.15 32.27 -38.20
C GLY A 192 1.33 31.47 -37.65
N ASP A 193 2.38 31.32 -38.45
CA ASP A 193 3.59 30.54 -38.16
C ASP A 193 4.61 31.41 -37.41
N TRP A 194 4.29 31.72 -36.15
CA TRP A 194 5.15 32.51 -35.26
C TRP A 194 6.17 31.65 -34.50
N SER A 195 7.43 32.11 -34.47
CA SER A 195 8.53 31.51 -33.72
C SER A 195 8.82 32.30 -32.43
N PRO A 196 8.70 31.67 -31.25
CA PRO A 196 9.23 32.20 -29.99
C PRO A 196 10.73 31.87 -29.85
N GLU A 197 11.53 32.85 -29.45
CA GLU A 197 12.94 32.68 -29.06
C GLU A 197 13.24 33.33 -27.70
N ALA A 198 14.27 32.86 -27.00
CA ALA A 198 14.65 33.34 -25.66
C ALA A 198 16.15 33.17 -25.36
N GLY A 199 16.68 33.97 -24.45
CA GLY A 199 18.07 33.94 -23.98
C GLY A 199 19.00 34.96 -24.66
N TYR A 200 18.44 36.04 -25.22
CA TYR A 200 19.16 36.99 -26.08
C TYR A 200 19.17 38.42 -25.51
N ASP A 201 20.27 38.84 -24.86
CA ASP A 201 20.42 40.16 -24.22
C ASP A 201 20.09 41.38 -25.13
N GLN A 202 20.15 41.22 -26.46
CA GLN A 202 19.75 42.28 -27.39
C GLN A 202 18.24 42.63 -27.35
N PHE A 203 17.37 41.75 -26.85
CA PHE A 203 15.91 41.95 -26.73
C PHE A 203 15.46 42.21 -25.27
N PHE A 204 14.23 42.69 -25.09
CA PHE A 204 13.64 42.96 -23.77
C PHE A 204 13.39 41.63 -23.05
N ASN A 205 13.77 41.55 -21.77
CA ASN A 205 13.86 40.32 -20.96
C ASN A 205 14.55 39.10 -21.60
N GLY A 206 15.18 39.26 -22.77
CA GLY A 206 15.83 38.21 -23.52
C GLY A 206 14.94 37.44 -24.51
N THR A 207 13.69 37.86 -24.75
CA THR A 207 12.69 37.17 -25.59
C THR A 207 12.53 37.80 -26.98
N ASP A 208 12.11 37.00 -27.98
CA ASP A 208 11.82 37.48 -29.33
C ASP A 208 10.65 36.70 -29.96
N HIS A 209 9.79 37.39 -30.72
CA HIS A 209 8.72 36.80 -31.52
C HIS A 209 8.73 37.33 -32.95
N TYR A 210 8.87 36.42 -33.91
CA TYR A 210 8.87 36.75 -35.33
C TYR A 210 8.11 35.74 -36.19
N SER A 211 7.72 36.17 -37.39
CA SER A 211 7.25 35.30 -38.49
C SER A 211 7.86 35.77 -39.82
N ASN A 212 7.99 34.85 -40.77
CA ASN A 212 8.44 35.12 -42.15
C ASN A 212 7.32 34.98 -43.19
N THR A 213 6.06 34.85 -42.75
CA THR A 213 4.91 34.55 -43.62
C THR A 213 4.03 35.79 -43.80
N VAL A 214 3.88 36.26 -45.04
CA VAL A 214 3.01 37.40 -45.37
C VAL A 214 1.54 37.04 -45.06
N GLY A 215 0.86 37.90 -44.28
CA GLY A 215 -0.47 37.66 -43.73
C GLY A 215 -0.49 37.17 -42.27
N ASP A 216 0.67 36.81 -41.71
CA ASP A 216 0.78 36.52 -40.27
C ASP A 216 0.67 37.81 -39.46
N SER A 217 0.03 37.69 -38.31
CA SER A 217 -0.33 38.84 -37.47
C SER A 217 -0.26 38.56 -35.99
N TRP A 218 -0.12 39.62 -35.20
CA TRP A 218 -0.42 39.61 -33.77
C TRP A 218 -1.46 40.66 -33.45
N SER A 219 -2.18 40.44 -32.36
CA SER A 219 -3.16 41.39 -31.83
C SER A 219 -3.07 41.48 -30.31
N MET A 220 -3.52 42.62 -29.78
CA MET A 220 -3.58 42.86 -28.34
C MET A 220 -4.73 43.83 -28.03
N LYS A 221 -5.46 43.56 -26.95
CA LYS A 221 -6.38 44.54 -26.33
C LYS A 221 -5.63 45.39 -25.31
N PHE A 222 -5.88 46.68 -25.22
CA PHE A 222 -5.26 47.56 -24.23
C PHE A 222 -6.16 48.75 -23.92
N THR A 223 -5.96 49.37 -22.75
CA THR A 223 -6.58 50.65 -22.38
C THR A 223 -5.49 51.67 -22.11
N GLY A 224 -5.62 52.86 -22.71
CA GLY A 224 -4.64 53.94 -22.59
C GLY A 224 -4.60 54.85 -23.82
N PRO A 225 -4.21 56.14 -23.66
CA PRO A 225 -4.23 57.13 -24.73
C PRO A 225 -3.14 56.92 -25.80
N LYS A 226 -2.21 55.99 -25.57
CA LYS A 226 -1.03 55.77 -26.41
C LYS A 226 -0.51 54.33 -26.33
N ILE A 227 -0.10 53.81 -27.49
CA ILE A 227 0.71 52.59 -27.63
C ILE A 227 1.90 52.81 -28.58
N ASP A 228 3.09 52.41 -28.12
CA ASP A 228 4.32 52.34 -28.89
C ASP A 228 4.72 50.88 -29.12
N ILE A 229 5.20 50.57 -30.32
CA ILE A 229 5.62 49.22 -30.72
C ILE A 229 7.13 49.20 -30.88
N TYR A 230 7.80 48.31 -30.15
CA TYR A 230 9.24 48.10 -30.22
C TYR A 230 9.59 46.75 -30.82
N GLY A 231 10.71 46.73 -31.53
CA GLY A 231 11.21 45.57 -32.25
C GLY A 231 12.50 45.88 -32.96
N SER A 232 12.81 45.05 -33.95
CA SER A 232 14.05 45.11 -34.71
C SER A 232 13.83 45.69 -36.10
N LYS A 233 14.79 46.51 -36.55
CA LYS A 233 14.94 46.91 -37.95
C LYS A 233 16.11 46.17 -38.57
N ASN A 234 15.96 45.67 -39.80
CA ASN A 234 16.83 44.63 -40.36
C ASN A 234 16.69 44.61 -41.90
N PRO A 235 17.75 44.36 -42.69
CA PRO A 235 17.65 44.12 -44.14
C PRO A 235 16.60 43.10 -44.58
N ALA A 236 16.28 42.12 -43.74
CA ALA A 236 15.29 41.08 -44.01
C ALA A 236 13.85 41.44 -43.59
N HIS A 237 13.61 42.53 -42.84
CA HIS A 237 12.28 42.84 -42.31
C HIS A 237 11.40 43.58 -43.32
N GLY A 238 10.08 43.38 -43.19
CA GLY A 238 9.07 43.89 -44.09
C GLY A 238 8.40 45.21 -43.69
N THR A 239 7.25 45.44 -44.31
CA THR A 239 6.28 46.47 -43.98
C THR A 239 5.11 45.81 -43.27
N TYR A 240 4.69 46.36 -42.13
CA TYR A 240 3.58 45.82 -41.33
C TYR A 240 2.36 46.75 -41.46
N ALA A 241 1.20 46.18 -41.81
CA ALA A 241 -0.07 46.88 -41.72
C ALA A 241 -0.46 46.97 -40.25
N VAL A 242 -0.94 48.14 -39.81
CA VAL A 242 -1.43 48.32 -38.43
C VAL A 242 -2.88 48.79 -38.49
N THR A 243 -3.72 48.17 -37.66
CA THR A 243 -5.10 48.60 -37.41
C THR A 243 -5.32 48.79 -35.92
N ILE A 244 -6.08 49.81 -35.54
CA ILE A 244 -6.58 50.00 -34.18
C ILE A 244 -8.09 50.19 -34.27
N ASP A 245 -8.85 49.39 -33.53
CA ASP A 245 -10.32 49.33 -33.54
C ASP A 245 -10.91 49.14 -34.94
N GLY A 246 -10.27 48.28 -35.74
CA GLY A 246 -10.62 48.02 -37.14
C GLY A 246 -10.35 49.17 -38.11
N LYS A 247 -9.78 50.30 -37.64
CA LYS A 247 -9.37 51.44 -38.49
C LYS A 247 -7.89 51.31 -38.85
N ALA A 248 -7.60 51.43 -40.15
CA ALA A 248 -6.22 51.42 -40.64
C ALA A 248 -5.43 52.62 -40.10
N GLN A 249 -4.22 52.32 -39.60
CA GLN A 249 -3.25 53.28 -39.11
C GLN A 249 -2.09 53.43 -40.10
N LYS A 250 -1.07 54.21 -39.73
CA LYS A 250 0.17 54.29 -40.51
C LYS A 250 0.94 52.96 -40.42
N ASP A 251 1.19 52.36 -41.58
CA ASP A 251 2.04 51.17 -41.72
C ASP A 251 3.44 51.39 -41.11
N ILE A 252 3.99 50.33 -40.52
CA ILE A 252 5.37 50.26 -40.04
C ILE A 252 6.27 49.81 -41.20
N VAL A 253 7.45 50.42 -41.36
CA VAL A 253 8.50 49.92 -42.26
C VAL A 253 9.71 49.55 -41.40
N ALA A 254 9.98 48.25 -41.28
CA ALA A 254 11.05 47.71 -40.45
C ALA A 254 12.34 47.40 -41.23
N THR A 255 12.35 47.58 -42.56
CA THR A 255 13.56 47.41 -43.37
C THR A 255 14.63 48.47 -43.05
N ALA A 256 15.87 48.05 -42.81
CA ALA A 256 17.02 48.93 -42.60
C ALA A 256 18.30 48.37 -43.23
N GLY A 257 19.38 49.17 -43.29
CA GLY A 257 20.66 48.74 -43.89
C GLY A 257 21.48 47.74 -43.06
N SER A 258 21.16 47.59 -41.76
CA SER A 258 21.76 46.63 -40.83
C SER A 258 20.78 46.29 -39.72
N ALA A 259 21.03 45.22 -38.97
CA ALA A 259 20.23 44.88 -37.79
C ALA A 259 20.34 45.97 -36.70
N GLN A 260 19.21 46.33 -36.09
CA GLN A 260 19.08 47.28 -34.99
C GLN A 260 17.92 46.80 -34.09
N HIS A 261 18.21 46.40 -32.85
CA HIS A 261 17.23 45.85 -31.89
C HIS A 261 16.67 46.93 -30.96
N LYS A 262 15.57 46.65 -30.23
CA LYS A 262 14.93 47.58 -29.28
C LYS A 262 14.55 48.95 -29.90
N GLN A 263 14.23 48.98 -31.19
CA GLN A 263 13.89 50.19 -31.93
C GLN A 263 12.40 50.48 -31.87
N LEU A 264 12.02 51.76 -31.76
CA LEU A 264 10.65 52.19 -31.97
C LEU A 264 10.28 51.98 -33.45
N LEU A 265 9.29 51.12 -33.68
CA LEU A 265 8.78 50.75 -34.99
C LEU A 265 7.58 51.59 -35.40
N GLY A 266 6.62 51.77 -34.48
CA GLY A 266 5.42 52.58 -34.65
C GLY A 266 4.97 53.19 -33.32
N SER A 267 4.28 54.32 -33.37
CA SER A 267 3.75 55.06 -32.23
C SER A 267 2.37 55.57 -32.59
N TYR A 268 1.37 55.29 -31.75
CA TYR A 268 -0.03 55.57 -31.98
C TYR A 268 -0.61 56.27 -30.76
N GLU A 269 -0.87 57.57 -30.90
CA GLU A 269 -1.27 58.48 -29.82
C GLU A 269 -2.67 59.08 -30.11
N GLY A 270 -3.28 59.70 -29.09
CA GLY A 270 -4.58 60.36 -29.23
C GLY A 270 -5.77 59.39 -29.20
N LEU A 271 -5.56 58.23 -28.59
CA LEU A 271 -6.59 57.24 -28.28
C LEU A 271 -7.38 57.68 -27.04
N ASP A 272 -8.51 57.03 -26.76
CA ASP A 272 -9.32 57.35 -25.59
C ASP A 272 -8.66 56.72 -24.34
N ALA A 273 -8.33 57.54 -23.36
CA ALA A 273 -7.55 57.11 -22.20
C ALA A 273 -8.27 56.06 -21.35
N ASP A 274 -9.61 56.03 -21.38
CA ASP A 274 -10.44 55.19 -20.53
C ASP A 274 -11.19 54.08 -21.31
N ALA A 275 -10.97 53.94 -22.64
CA ALA A 275 -11.58 52.90 -23.46
C ALA A 275 -10.69 51.66 -23.66
N GLU A 276 -11.29 50.49 -23.90
CA GLU A 276 -10.56 49.34 -24.45
C GLU A 276 -10.40 49.51 -25.96
N HIS A 277 -9.15 49.46 -26.41
CA HIS A 277 -8.71 49.47 -27.79
C HIS A 277 -8.19 48.09 -28.20
N THR A 278 -8.37 47.71 -29.46
CA THR A 278 -7.74 46.51 -30.04
C THR A 278 -6.78 46.90 -31.14
N ILE A 279 -5.49 46.64 -30.96
CA ILE A 279 -4.48 46.73 -32.02
C ILE A 279 -4.32 45.38 -32.71
N ALA A 280 -4.16 45.39 -34.03
CA ALA A 280 -3.69 44.24 -34.80
C ALA A 280 -2.64 44.68 -35.82
N VAL A 281 -1.56 43.92 -35.91
CA VAL A 281 -0.38 44.19 -36.75
C VAL A 281 -0.10 42.96 -37.62
N GLU A 282 -0.03 43.15 -38.93
CA GLU A 282 0.07 42.07 -39.93
C GLU A 282 1.28 42.29 -40.85
N LEU A 283 2.01 41.23 -41.21
CA LEU A 283 3.06 41.30 -42.23
C LEU A 283 2.45 41.51 -43.62
N LYS A 284 2.42 42.78 -44.06
CA LYS A 284 1.79 43.21 -45.33
C LYS A 284 2.63 42.84 -46.56
N SER A 285 3.95 42.98 -46.46
CA SER A 285 4.91 42.64 -47.52
C SER A 285 6.35 42.66 -47.02
N GLY A 286 7.26 41.96 -47.70
CA GLY A 286 8.68 41.88 -47.33
C GLY A 286 9.08 40.49 -46.84
N GLY A 287 10.15 40.39 -46.03
CA GLY A 287 10.68 39.12 -45.55
C GLY A 287 10.08 38.68 -44.21
N ALA A 288 10.31 39.45 -43.14
CA ALA A 288 9.87 39.09 -41.79
C ALA A 288 9.08 40.20 -41.07
N ILE A 289 8.21 39.79 -40.14
CA ILE A 289 7.63 40.60 -39.07
C ILE A 289 8.24 40.16 -37.74
N GLN A 290 8.50 41.11 -36.84
CA GLN A 290 9.05 40.85 -35.51
C GLN A 290 8.51 41.91 -34.53
N VAL A 291 8.29 41.50 -33.28
CA VAL A 291 7.96 42.35 -32.13
C VAL A 291 8.81 41.91 -30.92
N ASP A 292 9.27 42.88 -30.13
CA ASP A 292 10.15 42.71 -28.95
C ASP A 292 9.38 43.06 -27.67
N TYR A 293 8.70 44.21 -27.68
CA TYR A 293 7.73 44.60 -26.66
C TYR A 293 6.84 45.74 -27.16
N VAL A 294 5.76 46.00 -26.45
CA VAL A 294 4.97 47.23 -26.63
C VAL A 294 5.04 48.08 -25.35
N VAL A 295 4.86 49.38 -25.50
CA VAL A 295 4.76 50.31 -24.36
C VAL A 295 3.41 50.99 -24.44
N VAL A 296 2.57 50.75 -23.43
CA VAL A 296 1.25 51.38 -23.33
C VAL A 296 1.29 52.38 -22.18
N GLU A 297 0.90 53.63 -22.43
CA GLU A 297 0.65 54.57 -21.33
C GLU A 297 -0.67 54.18 -20.66
N ARG A 298 -0.60 53.70 -19.41
CA ARG A 298 -1.77 53.19 -18.68
C ARG A 298 -1.67 53.53 -17.20
N LYS A 299 -2.82 53.61 -16.53
CA LYS A 299 -2.84 53.56 -15.07
C LYS A 299 -2.37 52.18 -14.59
N PRO A 300 -1.63 52.10 -13.46
CA PRO A 300 -1.27 50.81 -12.85
C PRO A 300 -2.52 50.02 -12.43
N VAL A 301 -2.43 48.70 -12.35
CA VAL A 301 -3.54 47.85 -11.88
C VAL A 301 -3.39 47.59 -10.39
N ALA A 302 -4.44 47.85 -9.61
CA ALA A 302 -4.48 47.46 -8.21
C ALA A 302 -4.61 45.93 -8.09
N ALA A 303 -3.82 45.32 -7.21
CA ALA A 303 -4.03 43.92 -6.87
C ALA A 303 -5.38 43.75 -6.15
N THR A 304 -6.19 42.80 -6.60
CA THR A 304 -7.52 42.51 -6.03
C THR A 304 -7.53 41.27 -5.15
N ASP A 305 -6.52 40.39 -5.28
CA ASP A 305 -6.33 39.17 -4.49
C ASP A 305 -4.85 38.73 -4.53
N PHE A 306 -4.50 37.68 -3.80
CA PHE A 306 -3.17 37.06 -3.81
C PHE A 306 -3.21 35.56 -3.45
N THR A 307 -2.21 34.81 -3.91
CA THR A 307 -2.00 33.39 -3.61
C THR A 307 -0.81 33.22 -2.67
N LEU A 308 -0.93 32.35 -1.66
CA LEU A 308 0.14 32.01 -0.71
C LEU A 308 0.83 30.68 -1.08
N SER A 309 2.08 30.49 -0.64
CA SER A 309 2.84 29.23 -0.81
C SER A 309 2.27 28.04 -0.03
N THR A 310 1.38 28.27 0.94
CA THR A 310 0.55 27.23 1.56
C THR A 310 -0.74 27.81 2.17
N ARG A 311 -1.67 26.92 2.56
CA ARG A 311 -2.83 27.20 3.42
C ARG A 311 -2.77 26.48 4.78
N ALA A 312 -1.82 25.57 4.98
CA ALA A 312 -1.59 24.89 6.27
C ALA A 312 -0.12 24.51 6.48
N LYS A 313 0.33 24.41 7.73
CA LYS A 313 1.67 23.90 8.06
C LYS A 313 1.69 23.17 9.40
N VAL A 314 2.49 22.11 9.47
CA VAL A 314 2.88 21.45 10.72
C VAL A 314 4.35 21.77 11.00
N LEU A 315 4.66 22.13 12.25
CA LEU A 315 6.00 22.48 12.72
C LEU A 315 6.30 21.77 14.05
N GLU A 316 7.57 21.42 14.27
CA GLU A 316 8.10 21.15 15.61
C GLU A 316 8.63 22.46 16.19
N SER A 317 8.50 22.67 17.50
CA SER A 317 9.09 23.83 18.18
C SER A 317 10.57 24.05 17.80
N GLY A 318 10.90 25.29 17.46
CA GLY A 318 12.22 25.70 16.94
C GLY A 318 12.41 25.51 15.43
N SER A 319 11.47 24.88 14.71
CA SER A 319 11.52 24.74 13.25
C SER A 319 10.95 25.95 12.52
N SER A 320 11.42 26.18 11.29
CA SER A 320 10.99 27.31 10.45
C SER A 320 10.57 26.88 9.04
N PHE A 321 9.77 27.71 8.36
CA PHE A 321 9.48 27.59 6.93
C PHE A 321 9.33 28.97 6.27
N GLU A 322 9.59 29.06 4.96
CA GLU A 322 9.43 30.30 4.20
C GLU A 322 8.00 30.43 3.65
N LEU A 323 7.36 31.57 3.93
CA LEU A 323 6.03 31.93 3.47
C LEU A 323 6.14 33.04 2.41
N SER A 324 5.78 32.71 1.18
CA SER A 324 5.85 33.59 0.02
C SER A 324 4.50 33.68 -0.70
N TYR A 325 4.34 34.69 -1.57
CA TYR A 325 3.06 35.00 -2.18
C TYR A 325 3.20 35.50 -3.63
N SER A 326 2.07 35.59 -4.35
CA SER A 326 1.98 36.32 -5.62
C SER A 326 0.63 37.03 -5.75
N VAL A 327 0.63 38.25 -6.28
CA VAL A 327 -0.58 39.09 -6.41
C VAL A 327 -1.34 38.84 -7.71
N SER A 328 -2.66 39.04 -7.65
CA SER A 328 -3.59 38.90 -8.77
C SER A 328 -4.38 40.20 -9.00
N PRO A 329 -4.70 40.57 -10.25
CA PRO A 329 -4.33 39.89 -11.49
C PRO A 329 -2.82 40.01 -11.81
N LYS A 330 -2.30 39.10 -12.64
CA LYS A 330 -0.89 39.09 -13.04
C LYS A 330 -0.48 40.44 -13.64
N GLY A 331 0.59 41.04 -13.13
CA GLY A 331 1.06 42.37 -13.54
C GLY A 331 0.41 43.55 -12.77
N ALA A 332 -0.40 43.27 -11.75
CA ALA A 332 -0.80 44.28 -10.78
C ALA A 332 0.39 44.80 -9.95
N VAL A 333 0.25 46.02 -9.43
CA VAL A 333 1.17 46.57 -8.43
C VAL A 333 1.03 45.75 -7.17
N ASP A 334 2.13 45.15 -6.71
CA ASP A 334 2.19 44.49 -5.41
C ASP A 334 2.16 45.54 -4.28
N PRO A 335 1.11 45.59 -3.44
CA PRO A 335 1.04 46.50 -2.30
C PRO A 335 1.76 45.93 -1.06
N GLY A 336 2.19 44.66 -1.10
CA GLY A 336 2.68 43.89 0.04
C GLY A 336 1.54 43.20 0.78
N VAL A 337 1.91 42.27 1.65
CA VAL A 337 0.99 41.49 2.50
C VAL A 337 1.37 41.71 3.96
N THR A 338 0.40 41.95 4.83
CA THR A 338 0.59 41.93 6.29
C THR A 338 0.14 40.59 6.86
N TYR A 339 0.98 40.01 7.70
CA TYR A 339 0.71 38.77 8.41
C TYR A 339 0.43 39.05 9.89
N ASP A 340 -0.79 38.77 10.34
CA ASP A 340 -1.20 38.81 11.74
C ASP A 340 -1.09 37.41 12.36
N PHE A 341 -0.41 37.27 13.51
CA PHE A 341 -0.14 35.99 14.17
C PHE A 341 -0.01 36.09 15.70
N ASP A 342 -0.13 34.96 16.40
CA ASP A 342 0.14 34.88 17.85
C ASP A 342 1.66 34.88 18.12
N GLU A 343 2.17 36.01 18.60
CA GLU A 343 3.60 36.22 18.90
C GLU A 343 4.17 35.30 19.99
N LYS A 344 3.30 34.63 20.77
CA LYS A 344 3.73 33.67 21.80
C LYS A 344 4.07 32.30 21.20
N LEU A 345 3.49 32.01 20.04
CA LEU A 345 3.58 30.71 19.36
C LEU A 345 4.44 30.77 18.10
N LEU A 346 4.47 31.92 17.42
CA LEU A 346 5.19 32.12 16.16
C LEU A 346 6.07 33.37 16.19
N GLU A 347 7.02 33.41 15.27
CA GLU A 347 7.80 34.57 14.86
C GLU A 347 7.83 34.59 13.33
N ILE A 348 7.68 35.75 12.71
CA ILE A 348 7.79 35.91 11.25
C ILE A 348 8.81 37.03 11.01
N ASP A 349 9.84 36.78 10.22
CA ASP A 349 10.86 37.79 9.91
C ASP A 349 10.52 38.61 8.65
N GLU A 350 11.33 39.63 8.36
CA GLU A 350 11.16 40.54 7.22
C GLU A 350 11.27 39.84 5.84
N THR A 351 11.74 38.60 5.79
CA THR A 351 11.85 37.79 4.57
C THR A 351 10.71 36.80 4.39
N GLY A 352 9.85 36.63 5.41
CA GLY A 352 8.72 35.70 5.39
C GLY A 352 9.04 34.35 6.02
N VAL A 353 10.19 34.20 6.70
CA VAL A 353 10.49 32.97 7.44
C VAL A 353 9.69 32.95 8.74
N VAL A 354 8.75 32.02 8.81
CA VAL A 354 7.91 31.72 9.97
C VAL A 354 8.62 30.68 10.84
N THR A 355 8.86 30.99 12.11
CA THR A 355 9.50 30.09 13.09
C THR A 355 8.56 29.74 14.24
N ALA A 356 8.44 28.46 14.57
CA ALA A 356 7.67 27.98 15.71
C ALA A 356 8.40 28.18 17.04
N LYS A 357 7.73 28.75 18.04
CA LYS A 357 8.25 28.88 19.41
C LYS A 357 8.06 27.58 20.20
N GLN A 358 8.67 27.52 21.37
CA GLN A 358 8.62 26.36 22.26
C GLN A 358 7.22 26.19 22.88
N VAL A 359 6.60 25.03 22.66
CA VAL A 359 5.32 24.63 23.26
C VAL A 359 5.50 23.34 24.06
N SER A 360 4.73 23.15 25.13
CA SER A 360 4.78 21.94 25.96
C SER A 360 3.77 20.85 25.54
N LYS A 361 2.95 21.13 24.53
CA LYS A 361 1.94 20.20 23.97
C LYS A 361 1.51 20.66 22.57
N LYS A 362 0.89 19.76 21.80
CA LYS A 362 0.29 20.09 20.49
C LYS A 362 -0.59 21.34 20.63
N THR A 363 -0.28 22.36 19.84
CA THR A 363 -0.96 23.66 19.86
C THR A 363 -1.29 24.07 18.43
N VAL A 364 -2.56 24.40 18.18
CA VAL A 364 -3.01 24.92 16.88
C VAL A 364 -3.16 26.44 16.98
N THR A 365 -2.65 27.15 16.00
CA THR A 365 -2.78 28.60 15.82
C THR A 365 -3.00 28.89 14.33
N SER A 366 -3.08 30.17 13.95
CA SER A 366 -3.18 30.56 12.55
C SER A 366 -2.52 31.89 12.27
N ILE A 367 -2.04 32.04 11.04
CA ILE A 367 -1.59 33.31 10.48
C ILE A 367 -2.72 33.83 9.58
N THR A 368 -3.09 35.10 9.73
CA THR A 368 -3.98 35.78 8.78
C THR A 368 -3.12 36.68 7.89
N ALA A 369 -3.07 36.37 6.61
CA ALA A 369 -2.43 37.20 5.60
C ALA A 369 -3.47 38.16 5.03
N ALA A 370 -3.18 39.46 4.95
CA ALA A 370 -4.06 40.48 4.37
C ALA A 370 -3.29 41.34 3.37
N LEU A 371 -3.91 41.64 2.22
CA LEU A 371 -3.31 42.46 1.18
C LEU A 371 -3.32 43.94 1.61
N ASN A 372 -2.19 44.65 1.47
CA ASN A 372 -2.00 46.00 2.01
C ASN A 372 -2.65 47.12 1.16
N ASN A 373 -3.91 46.94 0.75
CA ASN A 373 -4.67 47.90 -0.04
C ASN A 373 -6.17 47.85 0.24
N GLU A 374 -6.95 48.63 -0.51
CA GLU A 374 -8.40 48.79 -0.31
C GLU A 374 -9.24 47.57 -0.75
N SER A 375 -8.63 46.49 -1.28
CA SER A 375 -9.37 45.29 -1.71
C SER A 375 -9.98 44.52 -0.54
N GLY A 376 -9.36 44.56 0.65
CA GLY A 376 -9.72 43.73 1.79
C GLY A 376 -9.45 42.23 1.60
N ALA A 377 -8.72 41.82 0.55
CA ALA A 377 -8.38 40.42 0.32
C ALA A 377 -7.55 39.86 1.48
N SER A 378 -7.96 38.70 2.01
CA SER A 378 -7.28 38.03 3.11
C SER A 378 -7.39 36.52 3.01
N HIS A 379 -6.36 35.82 3.48
CA HIS A 379 -6.26 34.37 3.47
C HIS A 379 -5.72 33.86 4.82
N LYS A 380 -6.25 32.74 5.28
CA LYS A 380 -5.82 32.07 6.51
C LYS A 380 -4.78 30.98 6.21
N ILE A 381 -3.82 30.82 7.11
CA ILE A 381 -2.91 29.67 7.17
C ILE A 381 -3.08 29.01 8.53
N ASP A 382 -3.47 27.74 8.56
CA ASP A 382 -3.56 26.96 9.81
C ASP A 382 -2.18 26.39 10.17
N VAL A 383 -1.71 26.65 11.39
CA VAL A 383 -0.38 26.23 11.85
C VAL A 383 -0.50 25.35 13.10
N THR A 384 -0.06 24.10 13.01
CA THR A 384 0.01 23.16 14.14
C THR A 384 1.45 23.03 14.61
N ILE A 385 1.69 23.30 15.88
CA ILE A 385 3.00 23.21 16.52
C ILE A 385 3.01 22.02 17.48
N TYR A 386 3.96 21.12 17.27
CA TYR A 386 4.26 20.01 18.17
C TYR A 386 5.39 20.41 19.13
N PRO A 387 5.37 19.94 20.39
CA PRO A 387 6.50 20.09 21.29
C PRO A 387 7.73 19.45 20.66
N GLN A 388 8.91 20.00 20.94
CA GLN A 388 10.15 19.37 20.54
C GLN A 388 10.32 18.05 21.30
N VAL A 389 10.51 16.94 20.58
CA VAL A 389 10.64 15.62 21.19
C VAL A 389 12.12 15.25 21.28
N GLU A 390 12.63 15.17 22.51
CA GLU A 390 13.96 14.63 22.81
C GLU A 390 13.94 13.09 22.70
N GLY A 391 15.08 12.49 22.36
CA GLY A 391 15.18 11.06 22.09
C GLY A 391 14.61 10.62 20.74
N PHE A 392 13.28 10.69 20.53
CA PHE A 392 12.61 10.05 19.39
C PHE A 392 11.40 10.80 18.81
N ASN A 393 10.62 10.13 17.96
CA ASN A 393 9.34 10.55 17.39
C ASN A 393 8.43 9.33 17.25
N ALA A 394 7.11 9.49 17.43
CA ALA A 394 6.13 8.47 17.13
C ALA A 394 4.95 9.05 16.32
N PHE A 395 4.47 8.29 15.34
CA PHE A 395 3.48 8.72 14.36
C PHE A 395 2.65 7.54 13.83
N VAL A 396 1.46 7.83 13.31
CA VAL A 396 0.66 6.91 12.50
C VAL A 396 1.29 6.87 11.11
N GLY A 397 1.84 5.72 10.73
CA GLY A 397 2.29 5.45 9.36
C GLY A 397 1.17 4.84 8.52
N ASN A 398 1.26 5.00 7.21
CA ASN A 398 0.34 4.34 6.27
C ASN A 398 0.68 2.83 6.19
N GLU A 399 -0.25 1.97 6.60
CA GLU A 399 -0.08 0.51 6.62
C GLU A 399 0.13 -0.11 5.24
N LYS A 400 -0.30 0.58 4.17
CA LYS A 400 -0.17 0.14 2.78
C LYS A 400 1.23 0.33 2.22
N LEU A 401 2.03 1.25 2.76
CA LEU A 401 3.37 1.58 2.27
C LEU A 401 4.47 0.74 2.93
N LEU A 402 5.43 0.27 2.12
CA LEU A 402 6.71 -0.24 2.60
C LEU A 402 7.60 0.96 2.93
N ASP A 403 7.75 1.22 4.23
CA ASP A 403 8.74 2.13 4.78
C ASP A 403 9.88 1.29 5.39
N THR A 404 11.13 1.62 5.10
CA THR A 404 12.33 0.90 5.56
C THR A 404 13.27 1.84 6.33
N GLN A 405 14.37 1.32 6.86
CA GLN A 405 15.40 2.14 7.49
C GLN A 405 15.98 3.24 6.55
N GLU A 406 15.84 3.11 5.23
CA GLU A 406 16.24 4.14 4.26
C GLU A 406 15.36 5.40 4.35
N ASP A 407 14.10 5.26 4.80
CA ASP A 407 13.11 6.34 4.94
C ASP A 407 13.23 7.12 6.25
N TRP A 408 14.13 6.70 7.16
CA TRP A 408 14.30 7.28 8.50
C TRP A 408 14.50 8.81 8.49
N GLU A 409 15.25 9.34 7.53
CA GLU A 409 15.48 10.79 7.38
C GLU A 409 14.17 11.58 7.16
N ALA A 410 13.21 11.03 6.43
CA ALA A 410 11.89 11.62 6.23
C ALA A 410 11.00 11.40 7.47
N LYS A 411 10.98 10.17 8.01
CA LYS A 411 10.04 9.76 9.08
C LYS A 411 10.39 10.33 10.48
N LYS A 412 11.65 10.71 10.74
CA LYS A 412 12.04 11.35 12.02
C LYS A 412 11.41 12.75 12.27
N ALA A 413 10.74 13.29 11.26
CA ALA A 413 9.99 14.55 11.30
C ALA A 413 8.49 14.38 11.00
N ASP A 414 8.00 13.16 10.79
CA ASP A 414 6.58 12.87 10.56
C ASP A 414 5.77 13.19 11.83
N ARG A 415 4.64 13.88 11.68
CA ARG A 415 3.77 14.31 12.80
C ARG A 415 2.32 13.87 12.60
N THR A 416 2.10 12.84 11.79
CA THR A 416 0.79 12.23 11.61
C THR A 416 0.36 11.60 12.95
N ASP A 417 -0.53 12.28 13.67
CA ASP A 417 -0.96 11.90 15.03
C ASP A 417 -2.43 11.50 15.12
N SER A 418 -3.05 11.23 13.98
CA SER A 418 -4.41 10.77 13.88
C SER A 418 -4.55 9.68 12.83
N TRP A 419 -5.35 8.67 13.14
CA TRP A 419 -5.80 7.63 12.22
C TRP A 419 -7.32 7.65 12.13
N SER A 420 -7.85 7.45 10.93
CA SER A 420 -9.29 7.34 10.69
C SER A 420 -9.58 6.14 9.80
N GLY A 421 -10.61 5.36 10.14
CA GLY A 421 -11.09 4.27 9.31
C GLY A 421 -12.60 4.08 9.40
N THR A 422 -13.10 3.27 8.48
CA THR A 422 -14.47 2.75 8.39
C THR A 422 -14.43 1.22 8.36
N ALA A 423 -15.29 0.56 9.12
CA ALA A 423 -15.43 -0.88 9.19
C ALA A 423 -16.90 -1.27 9.12
N TRP A 424 -17.17 -2.51 8.71
CA TRP A 424 -18.50 -3.12 8.84
C TRP A 424 -18.59 -3.94 10.14
N LEU A 425 -19.77 -4.43 10.50
CA LEU A 425 -19.91 -5.37 11.62
C LEU A 425 -19.24 -6.71 11.25
N ALA A 426 -18.49 -7.33 12.18
CA ALA A 426 -17.68 -8.53 11.90
C ALA A 426 -16.51 -8.31 10.91
N ASP A 427 -15.99 -7.08 10.85
CA ASP A 427 -14.81 -6.68 10.06
C ASP A 427 -13.60 -6.40 10.98
N GLU A 428 -12.46 -6.06 10.40
CA GLU A 428 -11.28 -5.60 11.13
C GLU A 428 -10.53 -4.52 10.32
N ARG A 429 -9.83 -3.63 11.02
CA ARG A 429 -8.96 -2.62 10.40
C ARG A 429 -7.53 -2.71 10.93
N ALA A 430 -6.58 -2.57 10.03
CA ALA A 430 -5.18 -2.42 10.37
C ALA A 430 -4.77 -0.94 10.47
N SER A 431 -3.72 -0.69 11.24
CA SER A 431 -2.96 0.56 11.29
C SER A 431 -1.49 0.26 11.57
N LYS A 432 -0.60 1.17 11.19
CA LYS A 432 0.85 1.04 11.40
C LYS A 432 1.33 2.20 12.28
N ILE A 433 2.07 1.91 13.35
CA ILE A 433 2.66 2.94 14.22
C ILE A 433 4.18 2.94 14.00
N GLY A 434 4.72 4.08 13.59
CA GLY A 434 6.15 4.29 13.36
C GLY A 434 6.82 4.94 14.56
N ILE A 435 8.01 4.44 14.91
CA ILE A 435 8.90 4.94 15.96
C ILE A 435 10.22 5.30 15.29
N ALA A 436 10.58 6.58 15.27
CA ALA A 436 11.81 7.07 14.68
C ALA A 436 12.70 7.72 15.76
N THR A 437 13.73 7.01 16.20
CA THR A 437 14.71 7.54 17.18
C THR A 437 15.70 8.49 16.53
N ARG A 438 16.24 9.44 17.29
CA ARG A 438 17.19 10.46 16.82
C ARG A 438 18.61 10.09 17.27
N ALA A 439 19.43 11.07 17.66
CA ALA A 439 20.79 10.85 18.14
C ALA A 439 20.88 9.93 19.38
N GLU A 440 19.77 9.79 20.14
CA GLU A 440 19.63 8.87 21.26
C GLU A 440 18.55 7.83 20.95
N GLY A 441 18.73 6.62 21.50
CA GLY A 441 17.74 5.54 21.39
C GLY A 441 16.67 5.64 22.49
N ALA A 442 15.53 4.98 22.27
CA ALA A 442 14.44 4.89 23.25
C ALA A 442 14.49 3.54 23.99
N LYS A 443 14.17 3.56 25.29
CA LYS A 443 14.19 2.36 26.14
C LYS A 443 12.79 1.93 26.52
N ASN A 444 12.58 0.61 26.52
CA ASN A 444 11.33 0.00 26.99
C ASN A 444 10.07 0.65 26.34
N VAL A 445 10.13 0.85 25.03
CA VAL A 445 9.03 1.43 24.24
C VAL A 445 7.84 0.47 24.24
N ARG A 446 6.66 0.97 24.55
CA ARG A 446 5.39 0.23 24.51
C ARG A 446 4.32 1.08 23.84
N ILE A 447 3.33 0.41 23.27
CA ILE A 447 2.12 1.03 22.73
C ILE A 447 0.96 0.65 23.64
N ILE A 448 0.07 1.58 23.96
CA ILE A 448 -1.08 1.35 24.85
C ILE A 448 -2.32 1.81 24.11
N ALA A 449 -3.09 0.86 23.60
CA ALA A 449 -4.40 1.16 23.03
C ALA A 449 -5.41 1.43 24.16
N GLY A 450 -6.01 2.62 24.15
CA GLY A 450 -7.18 2.94 24.95
C GLY A 450 -8.46 2.35 24.37
N ASP A 451 -9.52 2.35 25.17
CA ASP A 451 -10.86 2.05 24.67
C ASP A 451 -11.29 3.09 23.63
N LEU A 452 -11.83 2.64 22.49
CA LEU A 452 -12.51 3.51 21.53
C LEU A 452 -13.98 3.60 21.96
N VAL A 453 -14.51 4.81 22.08
CA VAL A 453 -15.84 5.06 22.67
C VAL A 453 -16.71 5.84 21.68
N ALA A 454 -17.93 5.36 21.45
CA ALA A 454 -18.94 6.04 20.63
C ALA A 454 -19.82 6.99 21.46
N ALA A 455 -20.56 7.87 20.79
CA ALA A 455 -21.37 8.91 21.43
C ALA A 455 -22.49 8.37 22.34
N ASP A 456 -22.99 7.16 22.06
CA ASP A 456 -23.98 6.44 22.88
C ASP A 456 -23.37 5.76 24.13
N GLY A 457 -22.04 5.79 24.27
CA GLY A 457 -21.29 5.11 25.32
C GLY A 457 -20.92 3.66 24.99
N SER A 458 -21.18 3.18 23.77
CA SER A 458 -20.69 1.89 23.29
C SER A 458 -19.15 1.89 23.19
N VAL A 459 -18.52 0.73 23.43
CA VAL A 459 -17.07 0.60 23.54
C VAL A 459 -16.52 -0.53 22.68
N ILE A 460 -15.45 -0.26 21.94
CA ILE A 460 -14.50 -1.26 21.44
C ILE A 460 -13.29 -1.21 22.39
N SER A 461 -12.99 -2.29 23.11
CA SER A 461 -12.00 -2.19 24.19
C SER A 461 -10.57 -2.15 23.63
N GLY A 462 -9.72 -1.30 24.21
CA GLY A 462 -8.29 -1.24 23.88
C GLY A 462 -7.52 -2.51 24.22
N LYS A 463 -8.15 -3.46 24.93
CA LYS A 463 -7.60 -4.80 25.19
C LYS A 463 -7.82 -5.79 24.04
N ASP A 464 -8.83 -5.54 23.22
CA ASP A 464 -9.15 -6.35 22.05
C ASP A 464 -8.37 -5.83 20.81
N ILE A 465 -7.81 -4.62 20.89
CA ILE A 465 -6.88 -4.08 19.91
C ILE A 465 -5.51 -4.74 20.08
N GLU A 466 -5.12 -5.54 19.11
CA GLU A 466 -3.82 -6.22 19.10
C GLU A 466 -2.72 -5.27 18.64
N VAL A 467 -1.54 -5.36 19.28
CA VAL A 467 -0.34 -4.65 18.83
C VAL A 467 0.87 -5.58 18.85
N LYS A 468 1.55 -5.69 17.70
CA LYS A 468 2.73 -6.53 17.49
C LYS A 468 3.84 -5.74 16.80
N TRP A 469 5.08 -5.89 17.24
CA TRP A 469 6.21 -5.23 16.60
C TRP A 469 6.62 -5.94 15.31
N LEU A 470 6.90 -5.17 14.26
CA LEU A 470 7.40 -5.70 13.00
C LEU A 470 8.87 -6.12 13.13
N ARG A 471 9.19 -7.37 12.82
CA ARG A 471 10.58 -7.85 12.72
C ARG A 471 11.14 -7.54 11.35
N ASN A 472 12.36 -7.01 11.37
CA ASN A 472 13.19 -6.82 10.19
C ASN A 472 13.82 -8.15 9.75
N VAL A 473 13.69 -8.50 8.47
CA VAL A 473 14.34 -9.65 7.82
C VAL A 473 15.20 -9.13 6.66
N GLN A 474 16.39 -9.72 6.47
CA GLN A 474 17.26 -9.31 5.37
C GLN A 474 16.95 -10.06 4.08
N ALA A 475 17.01 -9.37 2.95
CA ALA A 475 16.95 -9.98 1.64
C ALA A 475 17.67 -9.10 0.61
N LYS A 476 18.10 -9.70 -0.50
CA LYS A 476 18.57 -8.93 -1.65
C LYS A 476 17.40 -8.32 -2.41
N GLU A 477 17.52 -7.05 -2.75
CA GLU A 477 16.44 -6.24 -3.35
C GLU A 477 16.05 -6.61 -4.79
N GLY A 478 16.83 -7.47 -5.47
CA GLY A 478 16.65 -7.82 -6.88
C GLY A 478 16.30 -9.30 -7.12
N ARG A 479 15.63 -9.55 -8.25
CA ARG A 479 15.23 -10.88 -8.70
C ARG A 479 16.43 -11.81 -8.90
N ASN A 480 16.33 -13.08 -8.55
CA ASN A 480 17.39 -14.09 -8.70
C ASN A 480 18.68 -13.71 -7.94
N ALA A 481 18.54 -13.34 -6.66
CA ALA A 481 19.63 -12.92 -5.78
C ALA A 481 20.53 -11.79 -6.34
N GLN A 482 19.94 -10.83 -7.07
CA GLN A 482 20.63 -9.64 -7.58
C GLN A 482 20.44 -8.43 -6.64
N GLY A 483 21.20 -7.35 -6.86
CA GLY A 483 21.13 -6.14 -6.03
C GLY A 483 21.80 -6.27 -4.65
N SER A 484 21.54 -5.28 -3.79
CA SER A 484 22.13 -5.16 -2.46
C SER A 484 21.30 -5.88 -1.40
N LEU A 485 21.95 -6.31 -0.31
CA LEU A 485 21.25 -6.84 0.86
C LEU A 485 20.65 -5.67 1.65
N LYS A 486 19.32 -5.67 1.81
CA LYS A 486 18.53 -4.68 2.55
C LYS A 486 17.72 -5.35 3.66
N SER A 487 17.06 -4.53 4.48
CA SER A 487 16.29 -4.95 5.65
C SER A 487 14.83 -4.51 5.50
N TYR A 488 13.89 -5.44 5.65
CA TYR A 488 12.47 -5.24 5.41
C TYR A 488 11.64 -5.62 6.63
N PRO A 489 10.74 -4.74 7.14
CA PRO A 489 9.89 -5.03 8.30
C PRO A 489 8.69 -5.91 7.92
N ASP A 490 8.95 -7.12 7.41
CA ASP A 490 7.96 -7.96 6.74
C ASP A 490 7.22 -8.95 7.65
N VAL A 491 7.60 -9.10 8.93
CA VAL A 491 6.97 -10.10 9.84
C VAL A 491 6.29 -9.42 11.02
N ILE A 492 5.00 -9.70 11.23
CA ILE A 492 4.23 -9.27 12.40
C ILE A 492 4.57 -10.24 13.55
N TYR A 493 5.47 -9.82 14.47
CA TYR A 493 6.25 -10.77 15.28
C TYR A 493 6.16 -10.56 16.80
N TYR A 494 6.88 -9.58 17.36
CA TYR A 494 7.10 -9.53 18.82
C TYR A 494 5.90 -8.98 19.57
N ASP A 495 5.58 -9.58 20.72
CA ASP A 495 4.61 -9.03 21.66
C ASP A 495 5.01 -7.63 22.16
N ASN A 496 4.01 -6.78 22.35
CA ASN A 496 4.15 -5.42 22.85
C ASN A 496 4.38 -5.37 24.39
N THR A 497 5.43 -6.05 24.86
CA THR A 497 5.82 -6.12 26.28
C THR A 497 6.85 -5.03 26.68
N GLY A 498 7.59 -4.49 25.71
CA GLY A 498 8.60 -3.46 25.88
C GLY A 498 9.79 -3.69 24.94
N MET A 499 10.06 -2.74 24.04
CA MET A 499 11.15 -2.83 23.05
C MET A 499 12.18 -1.72 23.25
N ASP A 500 13.46 -2.09 23.27
CA ASP A 500 14.56 -1.12 23.18
C ASP A 500 14.82 -0.77 21.71
N VAL A 501 14.60 0.49 21.32
CA VAL A 501 14.85 0.97 19.96
C VAL A 501 16.19 1.71 19.94
N PRO A 502 17.22 1.26 19.17
CA PRO A 502 18.52 1.93 19.10
C PRO A 502 18.41 3.36 18.56
N ALA A 503 19.49 4.15 18.65
CA ALA A 503 19.54 5.49 18.04
C ALA A 503 19.48 5.42 16.50
N ASN A 504 18.99 6.49 15.86
CA ASN A 504 18.84 6.67 14.40
C ASN A 504 18.15 5.48 13.70
N THR A 505 17.17 4.88 14.37
CA THR A 505 16.48 3.67 13.92
C THR A 505 15.02 3.99 13.62
N LEU A 506 14.50 3.40 12.55
CA LEU A 506 13.08 3.37 12.23
C LEU A 506 12.53 1.98 12.56
N GLN A 507 11.58 1.93 13.49
CA GLN A 507 10.95 0.71 13.96
C GLN A 507 9.43 0.84 13.86
N TYR A 508 8.75 -0.24 13.52
CA TYR A 508 7.30 -0.25 13.32
C TYR A 508 6.59 -1.26 14.23
N ALA A 509 5.35 -0.95 14.56
CA ALA A 509 4.38 -1.89 15.09
C ALA A 509 3.13 -1.93 14.20
N TRP A 510 2.59 -3.12 14.03
CA TRP A 510 1.27 -3.36 13.46
C TRP A 510 0.22 -3.30 14.56
N LEU A 511 -0.92 -2.70 14.26
CA LEU A 511 -2.06 -2.58 15.17
C LEU A 511 -3.32 -3.06 14.45
N THR A 512 -4.03 -4.02 15.03
CA THR A 512 -5.27 -4.59 14.47
C THR A 512 -6.45 -4.24 15.38
N ILE A 513 -7.50 -3.65 14.80
CA ILE A 513 -8.73 -3.22 15.46
C ILE A 513 -9.87 -4.15 15.01
N PRO A 514 -10.30 -5.12 15.82
CA PRO A 514 -11.42 -5.99 15.48
C PRO A 514 -12.76 -5.27 15.74
N VAL A 515 -13.75 -5.52 14.87
CA VAL A 515 -15.13 -5.05 15.04
C VAL A 515 -16.06 -6.24 15.17
N SER A 516 -16.56 -6.49 16.38
CA SER A 516 -17.46 -7.62 16.63
C SER A 516 -18.75 -7.55 15.80
N ALA A 517 -19.34 -8.70 15.47
CA ALA A 517 -20.65 -8.80 14.83
C ALA A 517 -21.80 -8.14 15.65
N SER A 518 -21.55 -7.89 16.94
CA SER A 518 -22.47 -7.27 17.90
C SER A 518 -22.05 -5.84 18.30
N ALA A 519 -21.12 -5.21 17.58
CA ALA A 519 -20.79 -3.81 17.79
C ALA A 519 -22.00 -2.92 17.45
N HIS A 520 -22.07 -1.74 18.07
CA HIS A 520 -23.07 -0.74 17.69
C HIS A 520 -22.57 0.01 16.45
N ALA A 521 -23.49 0.44 15.59
CA ALA A 521 -23.14 1.29 14.46
C ALA A 521 -22.94 2.74 14.93
N GLY A 522 -21.89 3.40 14.44
CA GLY A 522 -21.55 4.77 14.84
C GLY A 522 -20.05 5.05 14.79
N THR A 523 -19.67 6.28 15.15
CA THR A 523 -18.26 6.71 15.21
C THR A 523 -17.71 6.54 16.62
N TYR A 524 -16.68 5.71 16.73
CA TYR A 524 -15.89 5.48 17.95
C TYR A 524 -14.62 6.32 17.90
N THR A 525 -14.28 6.98 19.01
CA THR A 525 -13.02 7.73 19.14
C THR A 525 -12.28 7.34 20.41
N GLY A 526 -10.95 7.23 20.33
CA GLY A 526 -10.09 6.99 21.49
C GLY A 526 -8.64 7.38 21.21
N THR A 527 -7.74 7.01 22.10
CA THR A 527 -6.29 7.30 21.96
C THR A 527 -5.46 6.04 22.05
N VAL A 528 -4.38 6.02 21.26
CA VAL A 528 -3.29 5.04 21.37
C VAL A 528 -2.05 5.81 21.82
N GLN A 529 -1.46 5.43 22.95
CA GLN A 529 -0.30 6.10 23.52
C GLN A 529 0.98 5.33 23.21
N VAL A 530 2.02 6.01 22.75
CA VAL A 530 3.38 5.45 22.65
C VAL A 530 4.19 5.97 23.84
N VAL A 531 4.66 5.06 24.69
CA VAL A 531 5.38 5.36 25.93
C VAL A 531 6.78 4.79 25.89
N ALA A 532 7.75 5.48 26.51
CA ALA A 532 9.14 5.02 26.66
C ALA A 532 9.70 5.49 28.00
N ASP A 533 10.78 4.87 28.48
CA ASP A 533 11.41 5.27 29.74
C ASP A 533 12.01 6.69 29.64
N GLY A 534 11.55 7.60 30.50
CA GLY A 534 12.09 8.96 30.62
C GLY A 534 11.57 9.97 29.59
N VAL A 535 10.59 9.61 28.75
CA VAL A 535 9.96 10.50 27.77
C VAL A 535 8.45 10.59 28.03
N ASP A 536 7.87 11.77 27.83
CA ASP A 536 6.42 11.95 27.95
C ASP A 536 5.67 11.13 26.88
N PRO A 537 4.50 10.54 27.19
CA PRO A 537 3.70 9.77 26.23
C PRO A 537 3.34 10.58 24.97
N VAL A 538 3.54 9.97 23.80
CA VAL A 538 3.01 10.51 22.54
C VAL A 538 1.60 9.95 22.33
N GLU A 539 0.60 10.82 22.27
CA GLU A 539 -0.80 10.42 22.05
C GLU A 539 -1.16 10.47 20.56
N LEU A 540 -1.68 9.36 20.04
CA LEU A 540 -2.21 9.24 18.68
C LEU A 540 -3.74 9.09 18.77
N THR A 541 -4.50 9.89 18.04
CA THR A 541 -5.97 9.86 18.04
C THR A 541 -6.48 8.83 17.04
N TYR A 542 -7.35 7.92 17.46
CA TYR A 542 -7.94 6.91 16.59
C TYR A 542 -9.44 7.12 16.50
N THR A 543 -9.96 7.19 15.27
CA THR A 543 -11.39 7.30 14.96
C THR A 543 -11.81 6.16 14.05
N LEU A 544 -12.84 5.41 14.43
CA LEU A 544 -13.39 4.31 13.65
C LEU A 544 -14.90 4.48 13.47
N GLU A 545 -15.36 4.62 12.24
CA GLU A 545 -16.78 4.46 11.91
C GLU A 545 -17.12 2.98 11.75
N VAL A 546 -18.16 2.53 12.43
CA VAL A 546 -18.76 1.19 12.25
C VAL A 546 -20.09 1.35 11.51
N ILE A 547 -20.14 0.83 10.29
CA ILE A 547 -21.36 0.77 9.47
C ILE A 547 -22.18 -0.45 9.90
N GLY A 548 -23.50 -0.25 10.11
CA GLY A 548 -24.45 -1.27 10.58
C GLY A 548 -24.81 -2.37 9.58
N ILE A 549 -23.88 -2.79 8.71
CA ILE A 549 -24.01 -3.91 7.77
C ILE A 549 -22.98 -4.97 8.19
N LYS A 550 -23.32 -6.25 8.13
CA LYS A 550 -22.38 -7.35 8.41
C LYS A 550 -21.43 -7.55 7.22
N GLN A 551 -20.13 -7.61 7.49
CA GLN A 551 -19.10 -8.05 6.55
C GLN A 551 -19.47 -9.44 5.97
N PRO A 552 -19.58 -9.57 4.64
CA PRO A 552 -19.72 -10.88 3.98
C PRO A 552 -18.41 -11.67 4.03
N THR A 553 -18.50 -12.99 4.15
CA THR A 553 -17.35 -13.88 3.83
C THR A 553 -17.12 -13.96 2.32
N ALA A 554 -15.98 -14.50 1.90
CA ALA A 554 -15.68 -14.76 0.49
C ALA A 554 -16.72 -15.70 -0.15
N ASP A 555 -17.12 -16.76 0.55
CA ASP A 555 -18.18 -17.70 0.12
C ASP A 555 -19.56 -17.02 0.05
N GLU A 556 -19.91 -16.22 1.07
CA GLU A 556 -21.13 -15.39 1.05
C GLU A 556 -21.12 -14.40 -0.13
N ALA A 557 -19.94 -14.02 -0.63
CA ALA A 557 -19.75 -13.10 -1.74
C ALA A 557 -19.47 -13.78 -3.10
N ASP A 558 -19.31 -15.10 -3.20
CA ASP A 558 -18.88 -15.78 -4.44
C ASP A 558 -17.55 -15.17 -4.96
N PHE A 559 -16.51 -15.08 -4.10
CA PHE A 559 -15.15 -14.63 -4.43
C PHE A 559 -14.12 -15.73 -4.15
N GLU A 560 -13.38 -16.16 -5.19
CA GLU A 560 -12.47 -17.31 -5.11
C GLU A 560 -11.09 -16.91 -4.57
N VAL A 561 -10.61 -17.61 -3.53
CA VAL A 561 -9.28 -17.40 -2.96
C VAL A 561 -8.45 -18.67 -3.14
N GLN A 562 -7.44 -18.62 -4.00
CA GLN A 562 -6.65 -19.80 -4.38
C GLN A 562 -5.16 -19.60 -4.06
N VAL A 563 -4.65 -20.14 -2.94
CA VAL A 563 -3.23 -20.01 -2.59
C VAL A 563 -2.61 -21.37 -2.28
N TRP A 564 -1.58 -21.74 -3.06
CA TRP A 564 -1.02 -23.10 -3.05
C TRP A 564 -0.15 -23.38 -1.81
N GLN A 565 -0.42 -24.50 -1.15
CA GLN A 565 0.28 -24.92 0.07
C GLN A 565 1.40 -25.94 -0.23
N HIS A 566 2.49 -25.85 0.51
CA HIS A 566 3.72 -26.60 0.32
C HIS A 566 4.06 -27.41 1.59
N PRO A 567 3.26 -28.44 1.95
CA PRO A 567 3.45 -29.17 3.20
C PRO A 567 4.81 -29.91 3.29
N PHE A 568 5.50 -30.13 2.16
CA PHE A 568 6.88 -30.64 2.16
C PHE A 568 7.93 -29.56 2.50
N SER A 569 7.67 -28.29 2.19
CA SER A 569 8.49 -27.15 2.64
C SER A 569 8.41 -27.00 4.16
N VAL A 570 7.19 -27.04 4.71
CA VAL A 570 6.94 -26.95 6.16
C VAL A 570 7.66 -28.08 6.91
N SER A 571 7.53 -29.32 6.42
CA SER A 571 8.28 -30.47 6.94
C SER A 571 9.80 -30.30 6.79
N GLY A 572 10.26 -29.79 5.64
CA GLY A 572 11.67 -29.50 5.34
C GLY A 572 12.29 -28.48 6.29
N TYR A 573 11.58 -27.40 6.61
CA TYR A 573 12.02 -26.34 7.51
C TYR A 573 12.33 -26.87 8.91
N TYR A 574 11.35 -27.52 9.55
CA TYR A 574 11.49 -27.97 10.94
C TYR A 574 12.32 -29.26 11.11
N PHE A 575 12.31 -30.19 10.14
CA PHE A 575 12.85 -31.53 10.35
C PHE A 575 14.10 -31.88 9.53
N ALA A 576 14.42 -31.17 8.44
CA ALA A 576 15.57 -31.53 7.60
C ALA A 576 16.92 -31.01 8.12
N ASN A 577 16.94 -29.97 8.97
CA ASN A 577 18.17 -29.28 9.42
C ASN A 577 19.09 -28.88 8.24
N SER A 578 18.49 -28.29 7.20
CA SER A 578 19.15 -28.13 5.90
C SER A 578 19.95 -26.82 5.75
N THR A 579 21.06 -26.90 5.02
CA THR A 579 21.80 -25.76 4.49
C THR A 579 21.84 -25.83 2.97
N ALA A 580 21.75 -24.68 2.31
CA ALA A 580 21.74 -24.59 0.85
C ALA A 580 22.95 -25.32 0.22
N ASP A 581 22.67 -26.20 -0.76
CA ASP A 581 23.70 -26.80 -1.59
C ASP A 581 24.39 -25.72 -2.45
N ALA A 582 25.72 -25.78 -2.52
CA ALA A 582 26.52 -24.75 -3.15
C ALA A 582 26.45 -24.74 -4.69
N ALA A 583 25.89 -25.77 -5.33
CA ALA A 583 25.75 -25.88 -6.77
C ALA A 583 24.31 -25.64 -7.25
N THR A 584 23.30 -26.13 -6.54
CA THR A 584 21.88 -25.94 -6.90
C THR A 584 21.25 -24.71 -6.23
N GLY A 585 21.73 -24.31 -5.04
CA GLY A 585 21.05 -23.36 -4.15
C GLY A 585 19.78 -23.91 -3.49
N THR A 586 19.59 -25.24 -3.46
CA THR A 586 18.43 -25.91 -2.84
C THR A 586 18.81 -26.55 -1.51
N GLY A 587 17.80 -26.83 -0.69
CA GLY A 587 17.94 -27.64 0.51
C GLY A 587 17.85 -29.14 0.26
N THR A 588 17.71 -29.86 1.36
CA THR A 588 17.49 -31.30 1.46
C THR A 588 16.12 -31.53 2.08
N ASN A 589 15.33 -32.45 1.54
CA ASN A 589 14.02 -32.78 2.08
C ASN A 589 14.12 -33.46 3.44
N ALA A 590 13.08 -33.29 4.26
CA ALA A 590 12.94 -34.02 5.51
C ALA A 590 12.66 -35.52 5.26
N PRO A 591 12.92 -36.40 6.25
CA PRO A 591 12.52 -37.81 6.19
C PRO A 591 11.00 -37.94 5.99
N ILE A 592 10.58 -38.77 5.03
CA ILE A 592 9.18 -38.87 4.59
C ILE A 592 8.21 -39.38 5.67
N ASP A 593 8.71 -40.02 6.73
CA ASP A 593 7.95 -40.44 7.90
C ASP A 593 7.59 -39.27 8.85
N THR A 594 8.23 -38.11 8.70
CA THR A 594 7.83 -36.87 9.37
C THR A 594 6.60 -36.22 8.72
N PHE A 595 6.34 -36.48 7.44
CA PHE A 595 5.23 -35.88 6.70
C PHE A 595 3.87 -36.29 7.29
N LEU A 596 3.12 -35.27 7.73
CA LEU A 596 1.84 -35.40 8.43
C LEU A 596 1.89 -36.35 9.66
N SER A 597 3.08 -36.44 10.28
CA SER A 597 3.21 -36.86 11.68
C SER A 597 2.41 -35.91 12.59
N LYS A 598 2.18 -36.29 13.86
CA LYS A 598 1.47 -35.43 14.82
C LYS A 598 2.13 -34.04 14.92
N GLU A 599 3.44 -34.00 15.05
CA GLU A 599 4.22 -32.77 15.20
C GLU A 599 4.12 -31.88 13.95
N HIS A 600 4.27 -32.46 12.75
CA HIS A 600 4.05 -31.73 11.50
C HIS A 600 2.63 -31.19 11.36
N LYS A 601 1.62 -31.99 11.70
CA LYS A 601 0.22 -31.55 11.70
C LYS A 601 -0.02 -30.40 12.66
N ASP A 602 0.54 -30.46 13.87
CA ASP A 602 0.33 -29.42 14.88
C ASP A 602 0.95 -28.07 14.45
N LEU A 603 2.09 -28.09 13.75
CA LEU A 603 2.74 -26.90 13.18
C LEU A 603 2.01 -26.32 11.96
N LEU A 604 1.44 -27.18 11.10
CA LEU A 604 0.77 -26.75 9.86
C LEU A 604 -0.69 -26.30 10.07
N ARG A 605 -1.35 -26.81 11.13
CA ARG A 605 -2.80 -26.69 11.34
C ARG A 605 -3.33 -25.27 11.40
N GLY A 606 -2.68 -24.36 12.12
CA GLY A 606 -3.21 -23.00 12.28
C GLY A 606 -3.16 -22.22 10.98
N SER A 607 -2.07 -22.35 10.21
CA SER A 607 -1.96 -21.71 8.89
C SER A 607 -3.00 -22.21 7.87
N LEU A 608 -3.33 -23.51 7.84
CA LEU A 608 -4.39 -24.02 6.97
C LEU A 608 -5.78 -23.57 7.41
N LYS A 609 -6.00 -23.40 8.72
CA LYS A 609 -7.25 -22.85 9.25
C LYS A 609 -7.40 -21.37 8.98
N GLU A 610 -6.30 -20.61 9.01
CA GLU A 610 -6.29 -19.21 8.60
C GLU A 610 -6.55 -19.07 7.09
N TYR A 611 -5.96 -19.93 6.26
CA TYR A 611 -6.29 -19.97 4.83
C TYR A 611 -7.78 -20.28 4.59
N ALA A 612 -8.36 -21.25 5.30
CA ALA A 612 -9.80 -21.52 5.23
C ALA A 612 -10.66 -20.36 5.81
N SER A 613 -10.18 -19.61 6.80
CA SER A 613 -10.92 -18.52 7.45
C SER A 613 -11.23 -17.36 6.48
N ILE A 614 -10.37 -17.17 5.48
CA ILE A 614 -10.49 -16.12 4.45
C ILE A 614 -11.21 -16.59 3.18
N GLY A 615 -11.76 -17.82 3.15
CA GLY A 615 -12.38 -18.45 1.97
C GLY A 615 -11.42 -19.22 1.07
N GLY A 616 -10.24 -19.58 1.58
CA GLY A 616 -9.26 -20.37 0.86
C GLY A 616 -9.65 -21.84 0.78
N HIS A 617 -10.07 -22.29 -0.40
CA HIS A 617 -10.62 -23.64 -0.60
C HIS A 617 -9.90 -24.50 -1.67
N ASP A 618 -8.91 -23.92 -2.35
CA ASP A 618 -7.96 -24.66 -3.19
C ASP A 618 -7.00 -25.51 -2.33
N LEU A 619 -6.81 -26.78 -2.69
CA LEU A 619 -5.87 -27.70 -2.04
C LEU A 619 -4.92 -28.32 -3.07
N VAL A 620 -3.64 -27.92 -3.08
CA VAL A 620 -2.66 -28.49 -4.01
C VAL A 620 -2.22 -29.88 -3.57
N ALA A 621 -2.14 -30.81 -4.53
CA ALA A 621 -1.67 -32.18 -4.32
C ALA A 621 -0.71 -32.61 -5.43
N ASN A 622 0.53 -32.92 -5.07
CA ASN A 622 1.56 -33.39 -6.00
C ASN A 622 1.26 -34.85 -6.38
N ILE A 623 0.81 -35.12 -7.60
CA ILE A 623 0.55 -36.48 -8.10
C ILE A 623 1.75 -37.08 -8.85
N VAL A 624 2.81 -36.29 -9.07
CA VAL A 624 4.08 -36.71 -9.67
C VAL A 624 5.26 -36.12 -8.88
N GLU A 625 6.40 -36.78 -8.96
CA GLU A 625 7.62 -36.39 -8.25
C GLU A 625 8.31 -35.21 -8.96
N GLU A 626 8.59 -34.13 -8.21
CA GLU A 626 9.24 -32.90 -8.70
C GLU A 626 8.53 -32.27 -9.92
N ALA A 627 7.22 -32.04 -9.79
CA ALA A 627 6.39 -31.47 -10.85
C ALA A 627 6.95 -30.16 -11.43
N TRP A 628 7.55 -29.31 -10.59
CA TRP A 628 8.22 -28.06 -10.97
C TRP A 628 9.76 -28.16 -10.99
N ASN A 629 10.30 -29.37 -11.18
CA ASN A 629 11.74 -29.64 -11.35
C ASN A 629 12.62 -28.98 -10.27
N HIS A 630 12.23 -29.13 -8.99
CA HIS A 630 12.90 -28.57 -7.82
C HIS A 630 13.14 -27.05 -7.92
N GLN A 631 12.17 -26.27 -8.41
CA GLN A 631 12.25 -24.79 -8.44
C GLN A 631 12.34 -24.19 -7.03
N SER A 632 11.71 -24.85 -6.06
CA SER A 632 11.58 -24.49 -4.63
C SER A 632 12.86 -24.78 -3.83
N TYR A 633 13.01 -24.20 -2.62
CA TYR A 633 14.17 -24.48 -1.77
C TYR A 633 14.14 -25.93 -1.27
N TYR A 634 13.01 -26.38 -0.74
CA TYR A 634 12.72 -27.80 -0.51
C TYR A 634 12.09 -28.41 -1.78
N GLY A 635 12.25 -29.72 -1.98
CA GLY A 635 11.79 -30.41 -3.19
C GLY A 635 10.36 -30.95 -3.07
N ASP A 636 9.65 -30.95 -4.20
CA ASP A 636 8.23 -31.26 -4.29
C ASP A 636 8.02 -32.77 -4.48
N THR A 637 7.95 -33.49 -3.36
CA THR A 637 7.78 -34.95 -3.33
C THR A 637 6.37 -35.35 -3.81
N SER A 638 6.27 -36.47 -4.53
CA SER A 638 4.97 -37.01 -4.95
C SER A 638 4.16 -37.55 -3.77
N MET A 639 2.89 -37.16 -3.68
CA MET A 639 1.91 -37.75 -2.76
C MET A 639 1.34 -39.08 -3.28
N VAL A 640 1.58 -39.40 -4.56
CA VAL A 640 1.24 -40.69 -5.17
C VAL A 640 2.51 -41.40 -5.62
N THR A 641 2.77 -42.61 -5.12
CA THR A 641 3.88 -43.43 -5.65
C THR A 641 3.38 -44.24 -6.83
N TRP A 642 3.94 -43.98 -8.01
CA TRP A 642 3.67 -44.75 -9.22
C TRP A 642 4.59 -45.97 -9.27
N ILE A 643 4.01 -47.15 -9.50
CA ILE A 643 4.73 -48.43 -9.45
C ILE A 643 4.51 -49.16 -10.79
N LEU A 644 5.60 -49.60 -11.42
CA LEU A 644 5.56 -50.38 -12.66
C LEU A 644 6.09 -51.79 -12.39
N ASN A 645 5.31 -52.82 -12.78
CA ASN A 645 5.71 -54.22 -12.62
C ASN A 645 6.43 -54.80 -13.85
N ASP A 646 6.94 -56.02 -13.69
CA ASP A 646 7.71 -56.77 -14.71
C ASP A 646 6.91 -57.11 -15.99
N LYS A 647 5.57 -56.98 -15.94
CA LYS A 647 4.67 -57.18 -17.08
C LYS A 647 4.28 -55.88 -17.79
N GLY A 648 4.72 -54.72 -17.28
CA GLY A 648 4.31 -53.41 -17.78
C GLY A 648 2.94 -52.94 -17.27
N GLU A 649 2.42 -53.53 -16.19
CA GLU A 649 1.18 -53.10 -15.54
C GLU A 649 1.51 -52.04 -14.46
N TRP A 650 0.73 -50.95 -14.43
CA TRP A 650 0.87 -49.86 -13.46
C TRP A 650 -0.01 -50.09 -12.23
N THR A 651 0.52 -49.74 -11.05
CA THR A 651 -0.26 -49.59 -9.80
C THR A 651 0.19 -48.33 -9.06
N PHE A 652 -0.65 -47.85 -8.14
CA PHE A 652 -0.45 -46.57 -7.46
C PHE A 652 -0.63 -46.73 -5.95
N ASP A 653 0.17 -46.00 -5.17
CA ASP A 653 0.05 -45.91 -3.70
C ASP A 653 -0.29 -44.47 -3.32
N TYR A 654 -1.50 -44.28 -2.81
CA TYR A 654 -2.09 -43.00 -2.41
C TYR A 654 -1.88 -42.66 -0.92
N THR A 655 -1.07 -43.42 -0.17
CA THR A 655 -0.93 -43.29 1.30
C THR A 655 -0.58 -41.88 1.78
N LEU A 656 0.17 -41.08 1.01
CA LEU A 656 0.49 -39.69 1.38
C LEU A 656 -0.63 -38.72 0.97
N PHE A 657 -1.22 -38.93 -0.21
CA PHE A 657 -2.39 -38.20 -0.70
C PHE A 657 -3.56 -38.31 0.28
N ASP A 658 -3.93 -39.52 0.71
CA ASP A 658 -5.06 -39.77 1.62
C ASP A 658 -4.88 -39.07 2.98
N LYS A 659 -3.65 -39.05 3.50
CA LYS A 659 -3.31 -38.31 4.73
C LYS A 659 -3.48 -36.81 4.56
N TRP A 660 -3.15 -36.29 3.38
CA TRP A 660 -3.25 -34.87 3.05
C TRP A 660 -4.71 -34.44 2.91
N ILE A 661 -5.51 -35.17 2.12
CA ILE A 661 -6.96 -34.95 1.99
C ILE A 661 -7.62 -34.99 3.37
N ALA A 662 -7.39 -36.04 4.17
CA ALA A 662 -7.98 -36.14 5.50
C ALA A 662 -7.57 -35.00 6.45
N PHE A 663 -6.36 -34.45 6.32
CA PHE A 663 -5.90 -33.33 7.15
C PHE A 663 -6.43 -31.97 6.66
N ALA A 664 -6.56 -31.77 5.36
CA ALA A 664 -7.19 -30.59 4.78
C ALA A 664 -8.67 -30.51 5.17
N THR A 665 -9.39 -31.64 5.15
CA THR A 665 -10.75 -31.76 5.69
C THR A 665 -10.80 -31.47 7.20
N GLU A 666 -9.83 -31.95 7.98
CA GLU A 666 -9.70 -31.66 9.42
C GLU A 666 -9.46 -30.16 9.71
N CYS A 667 -8.95 -29.41 8.74
CA CYS A 667 -8.69 -27.96 8.83
C CYS A 667 -9.80 -27.10 8.20
N GLY A 668 -10.75 -27.69 7.46
CA GLY A 668 -11.83 -26.97 6.79
C GLY A 668 -11.48 -26.34 5.45
N VAL A 669 -10.33 -26.68 4.86
CA VAL A 669 -9.93 -26.21 3.52
C VAL A 669 -10.84 -26.84 2.45
N ILE A 670 -11.20 -28.11 2.62
CA ILE A 670 -12.16 -28.83 1.79
C ILE A 670 -13.20 -29.53 2.69
N ASP A 671 -14.41 -29.75 2.20
CA ASP A 671 -15.38 -30.65 2.82
C ASP A 671 -16.08 -31.53 1.76
N PRO A 672 -15.63 -32.78 1.60
CA PRO A 672 -16.25 -33.74 0.69
C PRO A 672 -17.71 -34.08 0.99
N ALA A 673 -18.25 -33.75 2.17
CA ALA A 673 -19.66 -33.96 2.48
C ALA A 673 -20.58 -32.86 1.93
N THR A 674 -20.01 -31.73 1.49
CA THR A 674 -20.73 -30.56 0.97
C THR A 674 -20.20 -30.09 -0.39
N ASP A 675 -19.30 -30.87 -1.02
CA ASP A 675 -18.56 -30.52 -2.23
C ASP A 675 -17.79 -29.19 -2.14
N LEU A 676 -17.34 -28.84 -0.93
CA LEU A 676 -16.59 -27.61 -0.67
C LEU A 676 -15.13 -27.77 -1.09
N GLY A 677 -14.69 -26.84 -1.95
CA GLY A 677 -13.30 -26.64 -2.35
C GLY A 677 -12.84 -27.44 -3.55
N GLN A 678 -11.54 -27.37 -3.86
CA GLN A 678 -10.98 -27.83 -5.12
C GLN A 678 -9.59 -28.47 -4.91
N ILE A 679 -9.47 -29.78 -5.14
CA ILE A 679 -8.21 -30.51 -5.05
C ILE A 679 -7.46 -30.39 -6.37
N LYS A 680 -6.37 -29.64 -6.40
CA LYS A 680 -5.56 -29.34 -7.60
C LYS A 680 -4.40 -30.32 -7.74
N CYS A 681 -4.58 -31.34 -8.57
CA CYS A 681 -3.61 -32.43 -8.77
C CYS A 681 -2.54 -32.07 -9.82
N TYR A 682 -1.37 -31.61 -9.37
CA TYR A 682 -0.24 -31.23 -10.22
C TYR A 682 0.74 -32.41 -10.45
N SER A 683 1.13 -32.75 -11.69
CA SER A 683 0.61 -32.29 -12.99
C SER A 683 0.90 -33.30 -14.10
N MET A 684 0.09 -33.28 -15.16
CA MET A 684 0.34 -34.01 -16.40
C MET A 684 1.43 -33.38 -17.31
N VAL A 685 1.82 -32.12 -17.04
CA VAL A 685 2.79 -31.34 -17.85
C VAL A 685 3.96 -30.80 -17.03
N SER A 686 4.55 -31.68 -16.21
CA SER A 686 5.70 -31.36 -15.35
C SER A 686 6.90 -30.78 -16.11
N TRP A 687 7.68 -29.95 -15.41
CA TRP A 687 8.88 -29.27 -15.92
C TRP A 687 10.04 -30.25 -16.17
N GLY A 688 10.03 -31.39 -15.48
CA GLY A 688 11.10 -32.39 -15.48
C GLY A 688 10.71 -33.74 -16.13
N GLY A 689 11.59 -34.72 -15.96
CA GLY A 689 11.32 -36.11 -16.35
C GLY A 689 10.46 -36.84 -15.32
N PHE A 690 9.62 -37.76 -15.79
CA PHE A 690 8.74 -38.55 -14.93
C PHE A 690 9.54 -39.57 -14.11
N LYS A 691 9.17 -39.83 -12.84
CA LYS A 691 9.81 -40.86 -12.00
C LYS A 691 8.77 -41.86 -11.47
N TYR A 692 9.13 -43.15 -11.49
CA TYR A 692 8.32 -44.25 -10.94
C TYR A 692 9.20 -45.22 -10.13
N LYS A 693 8.56 -46.05 -9.32
CA LYS A 693 9.20 -47.13 -8.57
C LYS A 693 9.11 -48.44 -9.35
N ASP A 694 10.24 -49.10 -9.55
CA ASP A 694 10.27 -50.46 -10.09
C ASP A 694 9.76 -51.45 -9.03
N ALA A 695 8.80 -52.31 -9.40
CA ALA A 695 8.21 -53.25 -8.44
C ALA A 695 9.15 -54.40 -8.02
N GLU A 696 10.14 -54.76 -8.85
CA GLU A 696 11.07 -55.86 -8.58
C GLU A 696 12.28 -55.38 -7.76
N THR A 697 12.91 -54.26 -8.14
CA THR A 697 14.09 -53.73 -7.43
C THR A 697 13.73 -52.77 -6.29
N GLY A 698 12.55 -52.16 -6.34
CA GLY A 698 12.14 -51.09 -5.42
C GLY A 698 12.84 -49.75 -5.66
N GLU A 699 13.68 -49.63 -6.70
CA GLU A 699 14.40 -48.42 -7.05
C GLU A 699 13.52 -47.42 -7.79
N MET A 700 13.78 -46.13 -7.59
CA MET A 700 13.18 -45.06 -8.40
C MET A 700 13.89 -44.98 -9.75
N LYS A 701 13.13 -45.13 -10.84
CA LYS A 701 13.58 -45.01 -12.23
C LYS A 701 12.94 -43.78 -12.89
N SER A 702 13.66 -43.18 -13.84
CA SER A 702 13.14 -42.09 -14.66
C SER A 702 12.59 -42.62 -16.00
N TYR A 703 11.55 -41.96 -16.52
CA TYR A 703 10.89 -42.24 -17.79
C TYR A 703 10.63 -40.93 -18.54
N ASN A 704 10.14 -41.01 -19.79
CA ASN A 704 9.51 -39.88 -20.46
C ASN A 704 8.05 -40.21 -20.73
N MET A 705 7.17 -39.72 -19.87
CA MET A 705 5.72 -39.85 -19.98
C MET A 705 5.05 -38.51 -20.35
N GLN A 706 5.81 -37.56 -20.90
CA GLN A 706 5.26 -36.29 -21.37
C GLN A 706 4.34 -36.53 -22.59
N LEU A 707 3.17 -35.91 -22.57
CA LEU A 707 2.21 -35.95 -23.67
C LEU A 707 2.59 -34.91 -24.72
N ASN A 708 2.99 -35.38 -25.90
CA ASN A 708 3.42 -34.55 -27.04
C ASN A 708 2.73 -35.00 -28.36
N GLY A 709 1.61 -35.72 -28.23
CA GLY A 709 0.84 -36.29 -29.35
C GLY A 709 1.51 -37.45 -30.09
N ASN A 710 2.67 -37.96 -29.62
CA ASN A 710 3.39 -39.09 -30.21
C ASN A 710 4.06 -39.98 -29.14
N ASN A 711 3.45 -40.14 -27.96
CA ASN A 711 4.04 -40.89 -26.85
C ASN A 711 3.07 -41.96 -26.31
N PRO A 712 2.90 -43.10 -27.00
CA PRO A 712 1.95 -44.13 -26.59
C PRO A 712 2.30 -44.78 -25.24
N GLU A 713 3.57 -44.76 -24.84
CA GLU A 713 4.03 -45.24 -23.52
C GLU A 713 3.56 -44.30 -22.39
N GLY A 714 3.66 -42.98 -22.61
CA GLY A 714 3.12 -41.97 -21.71
C GLY A 714 1.58 -41.95 -21.68
N GLU A 715 0.93 -42.02 -22.85
CA GLU A 715 -0.54 -42.06 -22.98
C GLU A 715 -1.13 -43.27 -22.25
N ALA A 716 -0.53 -44.46 -22.40
CA ALA A 716 -0.98 -45.67 -21.69
C ALA A 716 -0.82 -45.56 -20.17
N ALA A 717 0.30 -44.98 -19.69
CA ALA A 717 0.56 -44.80 -18.27
C ALA A 717 -0.40 -43.78 -17.63
N TRP A 718 -0.63 -42.63 -18.28
CA TRP A 718 -1.61 -41.64 -17.83
C TRP A 718 -3.05 -42.18 -17.89
N THR A 719 -3.40 -42.96 -18.92
CA THR A 719 -4.70 -43.62 -19.01
C THR A 719 -4.92 -44.61 -17.85
N ALA A 720 -3.89 -45.39 -17.49
CA ALA A 720 -3.95 -46.30 -16.35
C ALA A 720 -4.14 -45.54 -15.03
N PHE A 721 -3.40 -44.43 -14.83
CA PHE A 721 -3.52 -43.59 -13.65
C PHE A 721 -4.90 -42.93 -13.53
N LEU A 722 -5.41 -42.27 -14.59
CA LEU A 722 -6.71 -41.58 -14.52
C LEU A 722 -7.86 -42.55 -14.19
N LYS A 723 -7.81 -43.78 -14.69
CA LYS A 723 -8.80 -44.83 -14.40
C LYS A 723 -8.76 -45.31 -12.94
N ASP A 724 -7.57 -45.55 -12.40
CA ASP A 724 -7.43 -46.00 -11.01
C ASP A 724 -7.68 -44.86 -10.01
N PHE A 725 -7.19 -43.66 -10.32
CA PHE A 725 -7.37 -42.46 -9.51
C PHE A 725 -8.82 -41.99 -9.45
N TYR A 726 -9.58 -42.08 -10.55
CA TYR A 726 -11.03 -41.89 -10.54
C TYR A 726 -11.70 -42.81 -9.52
N LYS A 727 -11.42 -44.12 -9.60
CA LYS A 727 -11.98 -45.12 -8.68
C LYS A 727 -11.58 -44.84 -7.22
N HIS A 728 -10.33 -44.47 -6.97
CA HIS A 728 -9.83 -44.12 -5.63
C HIS A 728 -10.54 -42.88 -5.06
N CYS A 729 -10.67 -41.81 -5.87
CA CYS A 729 -11.40 -40.60 -5.49
C CYS A 729 -12.89 -40.86 -5.26
N GLN A 730 -13.52 -41.79 -5.99
CA GLN A 730 -14.89 -42.23 -5.70
C GLN A 730 -15.01 -43.01 -4.38
N GLU A 731 -14.05 -43.88 -4.06
CA GLU A 731 -14.03 -44.61 -2.79
C GLU A 731 -13.84 -43.66 -1.59
N LEU A 732 -13.15 -42.53 -1.78
CA LEU A 732 -13.02 -41.44 -0.80
C LEU A 732 -14.18 -40.42 -0.81
N GLY A 733 -15.03 -40.42 -1.84
CA GLY A 733 -16.11 -39.43 -2.00
C GLY A 733 -15.63 -38.02 -2.36
N ILE A 734 -14.48 -37.88 -3.02
CA ILE A 734 -13.86 -36.58 -3.34
C ILE A 734 -13.85 -36.26 -4.85
N TRP A 735 -14.39 -37.15 -5.70
CA TRP A 735 -14.27 -37.00 -7.16
C TRP A 735 -14.81 -35.67 -7.68
N ASP A 736 -15.97 -35.24 -7.19
CA ASP A 736 -16.64 -34.02 -7.66
C ASP A 736 -15.87 -32.73 -7.29
N ILE A 737 -14.88 -32.80 -6.40
CA ILE A 737 -13.95 -31.70 -6.08
C ILE A 737 -12.51 -31.91 -6.59
N THR A 738 -12.23 -32.97 -7.36
CA THR A 738 -10.88 -33.28 -7.87
C THR A 738 -10.65 -32.70 -9.27
N TYR A 739 -9.57 -31.93 -9.43
CA TYR A 739 -9.17 -31.29 -10.69
C TYR A 739 -7.77 -31.77 -11.12
N ILE A 740 -7.66 -32.30 -12.33
CA ILE A 740 -6.36 -32.61 -12.93
C ILE A 740 -5.73 -31.31 -13.43
N SER A 741 -4.59 -30.94 -12.87
CA SER A 741 -4.03 -29.59 -13.02
C SER A 741 -2.89 -29.56 -14.03
N MET A 742 -2.99 -28.63 -14.96
CA MET A 742 -1.98 -28.26 -15.95
C MET A 742 -1.26 -26.99 -15.52
N ASP A 743 -0.26 -26.62 -16.29
CA ASP A 743 0.64 -25.51 -16.02
C ASP A 743 0.90 -24.73 -17.31
N GLU A 744 1.52 -23.56 -17.18
CA GLU A 744 1.87 -22.60 -18.23
C GLU A 744 2.65 -23.25 -19.39
N ARG A 745 1.95 -23.72 -20.42
CA ARG A 745 2.53 -24.41 -21.59
C ARG A 745 1.90 -23.94 -22.89
N ASP A 746 2.57 -24.23 -24.00
CA ASP A 746 2.02 -23.94 -25.32
C ASP A 746 0.84 -24.87 -25.68
N TYR A 747 0.05 -24.46 -26.67
CA TYR A 747 -1.11 -25.22 -27.15
C TYR A 747 -0.75 -26.65 -27.61
N GLY A 748 0.46 -26.86 -28.14
CA GLY A 748 0.95 -28.17 -28.58
C GLY A 748 1.24 -29.14 -27.42
N GLN A 749 1.46 -28.64 -26.21
CA GLN A 749 1.60 -29.42 -24.99
C GLN A 749 0.29 -29.56 -24.21
N LEU A 750 -0.54 -28.52 -24.17
CA LEU A 750 -1.83 -28.58 -23.46
C LEU A 750 -2.87 -29.42 -24.21
N LYS A 751 -2.95 -29.30 -25.55
CA LYS A 751 -3.97 -30.00 -26.34
C LYS A 751 -3.89 -31.55 -26.21
N PRO A 752 -2.71 -32.21 -26.25
CA PRO A 752 -2.62 -33.66 -26.04
C PRO A 752 -3.12 -34.11 -24.66
N VAL A 753 -2.98 -33.30 -23.61
CA VAL A 753 -3.53 -33.59 -22.28
C VAL A 753 -5.05 -33.60 -22.34
N VAL A 754 -5.64 -32.53 -22.87
CA VAL A 754 -7.10 -32.38 -23.00
C VAL A 754 -7.70 -33.45 -23.91
N ASP A 755 -7.02 -33.81 -25.02
CA ASP A 755 -7.45 -34.89 -25.90
C ASP A 755 -7.44 -36.26 -25.18
N LEU A 756 -6.39 -36.56 -24.39
CA LEU A 756 -6.31 -37.81 -23.63
C LEU A 756 -7.38 -37.87 -22.54
N VAL A 757 -7.57 -36.77 -21.79
CA VAL A 757 -8.60 -36.67 -20.76
C VAL A 757 -9.98 -36.89 -21.35
N SER A 758 -10.34 -36.21 -22.45
CA SER A 758 -11.62 -36.44 -23.13
C SER A 758 -11.81 -37.87 -23.65
N ALA A 759 -10.74 -38.57 -24.04
CA ALA A 759 -10.84 -39.99 -24.41
C ALA A 759 -11.13 -40.90 -23.20
N VAL A 760 -10.57 -40.59 -22.02
CA VAL A 760 -10.89 -41.31 -20.76
C VAL A 760 -12.30 -40.99 -20.27
N GLU A 761 -12.74 -39.73 -20.38
CA GLU A 761 -14.13 -39.31 -20.12
C GLU A 761 -15.14 -40.11 -20.96
N GLU A 762 -14.91 -40.20 -22.28
CA GLU A 762 -15.79 -40.95 -23.20
C GLU A 762 -15.79 -42.46 -22.89
N GLU A 763 -14.65 -43.06 -22.58
CA GLU A 763 -14.57 -44.50 -22.26
C GLU A 763 -15.30 -44.86 -20.95
N LEU A 764 -15.15 -44.03 -19.91
CA LEU A 764 -15.72 -44.29 -18.59
C LEU A 764 -17.15 -43.76 -18.43
N GLY A 765 -17.58 -42.82 -19.28
CA GLY A 765 -18.86 -42.11 -19.14
C GLY A 765 -18.87 -41.13 -17.96
N ILE A 766 -17.76 -40.43 -17.73
CA ILE A 766 -17.54 -39.52 -16.60
C ILE A 766 -17.16 -38.12 -17.09
N ASN A 767 -17.12 -37.15 -16.18
CA ASN A 767 -16.44 -35.88 -16.40
C ASN A 767 -15.21 -35.80 -15.50
N ILE A 768 -14.08 -35.38 -16.05
CA ILE A 768 -12.81 -35.12 -15.36
C ILE A 768 -12.60 -33.62 -15.37
N LYS A 769 -12.64 -32.98 -14.20
CA LYS A 769 -12.44 -31.53 -14.11
C LYS A 769 -10.98 -31.17 -14.36
N LEU A 770 -10.74 -30.09 -15.08
CA LEU A 770 -9.42 -29.59 -15.43
C LEU A 770 -9.15 -28.21 -14.81
N SER A 771 -7.91 -28.01 -14.36
CA SER A 771 -7.41 -26.69 -13.95
C SER A 771 -6.14 -26.32 -14.73
N SER A 772 -5.90 -25.02 -14.99
CA SER A 772 -4.63 -24.56 -15.57
C SER A 772 -4.31 -23.10 -15.28
N ALA A 773 -3.06 -22.81 -14.93
CA ALA A 773 -2.49 -21.49 -15.18
C ALA A 773 -2.30 -21.31 -16.71
N LEU A 774 -2.58 -20.10 -17.24
CA LEU A 774 -2.52 -19.78 -18.66
C LEU A 774 -1.88 -18.41 -18.92
N ASN A 775 -1.03 -18.34 -19.95
CA ASN A 775 -0.22 -17.16 -20.27
C ASN A 775 -0.82 -16.23 -21.34
N VAL A 776 -1.98 -16.52 -21.93
CA VAL A 776 -2.57 -15.67 -22.98
C VAL A 776 -4.10 -15.72 -22.94
N SER A 777 -4.74 -14.54 -22.90
CA SER A 777 -6.19 -14.37 -22.92
C SER A 777 -6.77 -14.13 -24.33
N THR A 778 -5.94 -13.78 -25.32
CA THR A 778 -6.35 -13.45 -26.70
C THR A 778 -5.97 -14.47 -27.79
N ASP A 779 -5.06 -15.43 -27.54
CA ASP A 779 -4.77 -16.52 -28.50
C ASP A 779 -6.02 -17.40 -28.64
N GLN A 780 -6.62 -17.38 -29.83
CA GLN A 780 -7.88 -18.09 -30.10
C GLN A 780 -7.78 -19.61 -29.91
N ASN A 781 -6.59 -20.21 -30.01
CA ASN A 781 -6.40 -21.63 -29.71
C ASN A 781 -6.46 -21.90 -28.20
N ILE A 782 -5.85 -21.03 -27.40
CA ILE A 782 -5.86 -21.10 -25.93
C ILE A 782 -7.25 -20.74 -25.39
N VAL A 783 -7.90 -19.72 -25.92
CA VAL A 783 -9.31 -19.37 -25.62
C VAL A 783 -10.23 -20.55 -25.91
N SER A 784 -10.14 -21.14 -27.11
CA SER A 784 -10.95 -22.32 -27.49
C SER A 784 -10.61 -23.56 -26.67
N LEU A 785 -9.40 -23.66 -26.11
CA LEU A 785 -9.01 -24.73 -25.20
C LEU A 785 -9.56 -24.50 -23.79
N SER A 786 -9.57 -23.24 -23.32
CA SER A 786 -10.10 -22.87 -22.01
C SER A 786 -11.57 -23.25 -21.86
N ASP A 787 -12.34 -23.27 -22.94
CA ASP A 787 -13.72 -23.77 -23.00
C ASP A 787 -13.89 -25.26 -22.64
N LYS A 788 -12.79 -25.98 -22.39
CA LYS A 788 -12.73 -27.35 -21.86
C LYS A 788 -12.01 -27.45 -20.50
N ILE A 789 -11.70 -26.33 -19.86
CA ILE A 789 -10.97 -26.25 -18.60
C ILE A 789 -11.86 -25.55 -17.58
N ASP A 790 -12.32 -26.30 -16.58
CA ASP A 790 -13.28 -25.85 -15.57
C ASP A 790 -12.77 -24.69 -14.73
N ASP A 791 -11.47 -24.65 -14.46
CA ASP A 791 -10.81 -23.58 -13.73
C ASP A 791 -9.56 -23.07 -14.45
N ILE A 792 -9.47 -21.78 -14.73
CA ILE A 792 -8.25 -21.17 -15.28
C ILE A 792 -7.81 -20.00 -14.42
N SER A 793 -6.50 -19.81 -14.34
CA SER A 793 -5.92 -18.58 -13.84
C SER A 793 -5.05 -17.91 -14.90
N VAL A 794 -5.18 -16.60 -15.07
CA VAL A 794 -4.39 -15.82 -16.05
C VAL A 794 -3.48 -14.83 -15.33
N ASN A 795 -2.21 -14.76 -15.73
CA ASN A 795 -1.26 -13.86 -15.11
C ASN A 795 -1.71 -12.40 -15.32
N THR A 796 -1.61 -11.54 -14.30
CA THR A 796 -2.03 -10.14 -14.40
C THR A 796 -1.37 -9.36 -15.54
N GLY A 797 -0.13 -9.70 -15.91
CA GLY A 797 0.57 -9.11 -17.06
C GLY A 797 0.03 -9.53 -18.43
N ASN A 798 -0.87 -10.52 -18.47
CA ASN A 798 -1.51 -11.07 -19.66
C ASN A 798 -3.05 -10.84 -19.68
N VAL A 799 -3.55 -10.00 -18.77
CA VAL A 799 -4.92 -9.49 -18.77
C VAL A 799 -4.99 -8.32 -19.76
N ASP A 800 -5.85 -8.44 -20.78
CA ASP A 800 -6.03 -7.43 -21.83
C ASP A 800 -7.51 -7.03 -22.00
N ASP A 801 -7.80 -6.13 -22.95
CA ASP A 801 -9.15 -5.63 -23.25
C ASP A 801 -10.18 -6.75 -23.54
N GLY A 802 -9.74 -7.93 -23.97
CA GLY A 802 -10.59 -9.10 -24.22
C GLY A 802 -10.90 -9.94 -22.98
N PHE A 803 -10.14 -9.80 -21.89
CA PHE A 803 -10.22 -10.70 -20.74
C PHE A 803 -11.57 -10.65 -20.03
N ARG A 804 -12.18 -9.48 -19.83
CA ARG A 804 -13.53 -9.36 -19.22
C ARG A 804 -14.56 -10.21 -19.97
N GLY A 805 -14.53 -10.17 -21.31
CA GLY A 805 -15.43 -10.96 -22.15
C GLY A 805 -15.17 -12.46 -22.09
N LEU A 806 -13.91 -12.88 -21.91
CA LEU A 806 -13.55 -14.28 -21.65
C LEU A 806 -14.08 -14.75 -20.29
N ALA A 807 -13.85 -13.96 -19.23
CA ALA A 807 -14.33 -14.26 -17.89
C ALA A 807 -15.86 -14.35 -17.83
N ASP A 808 -16.58 -13.37 -18.40
CA ASP A 808 -18.05 -13.38 -18.49
C ASP A 808 -18.59 -14.61 -19.28
N ALA A 809 -17.93 -14.98 -20.37
CA ALA A 809 -18.34 -16.12 -21.19
C ALA A 809 -18.10 -17.48 -20.51
N ARG A 810 -17.04 -17.59 -19.69
CA ARG A 810 -16.75 -18.76 -18.84
C ARG A 810 -17.68 -18.83 -17.64
N ALA A 811 -17.91 -17.69 -16.98
CA ALA A 811 -18.85 -17.53 -15.88
C ALA A 811 -20.25 -18.04 -16.22
N ALA A 812 -20.75 -17.72 -17.43
CA ALA A 812 -22.04 -18.19 -17.94
C ALA A 812 -22.13 -19.72 -18.14
N LYS A 813 -21.00 -20.43 -18.14
CA LYS A 813 -20.92 -21.90 -18.21
C LYS A 813 -20.73 -22.56 -16.84
N GLY A 814 -20.60 -21.75 -15.78
CA GLY A 814 -20.32 -22.21 -14.41
C GLY A 814 -18.83 -22.34 -14.06
N PHE A 815 -17.94 -22.23 -15.06
CA PHE A 815 -16.49 -22.32 -14.91
C PHE A 815 -15.91 -21.18 -14.06
N THR A 816 -14.78 -21.46 -13.42
CA THR A 816 -14.01 -20.51 -12.61
C THR A 816 -12.90 -19.85 -13.43
N THR A 817 -12.70 -18.55 -13.23
CA THR A 817 -11.68 -17.75 -13.91
C THR A 817 -11.03 -16.80 -12.90
N THR A 818 -9.83 -17.12 -12.44
CA THR A 818 -9.06 -16.24 -11.54
C THR A 818 -7.96 -15.48 -12.31
N ILE A 819 -7.34 -14.50 -11.65
CA ILE A 819 -6.06 -13.91 -12.10
C ILE A 819 -4.99 -14.13 -11.04
N TYR A 820 -3.71 -14.14 -11.44
CA TYR A 820 -2.60 -14.36 -10.50
C TYR A 820 -1.40 -13.44 -10.72
N ASN A 821 -0.66 -13.24 -9.64
CA ASN A 821 0.69 -12.66 -9.66
C ASN A 821 1.74 -13.76 -9.43
N CYS A 822 2.92 -13.58 -10.00
CA CYS A 822 4.14 -14.30 -9.68
C CYS A 822 5.35 -13.36 -9.83
N THR A 823 6.55 -13.91 -9.73
CA THR A 823 7.81 -13.27 -10.11
C THR A 823 7.71 -12.41 -11.39
N GLY A 824 8.08 -11.13 -11.31
CA GLY A 824 8.01 -10.18 -12.42
C GLY A 824 6.69 -9.41 -12.60
N ASN A 825 5.66 -9.62 -11.75
CA ASN A 825 4.46 -8.78 -11.74
C ASN A 825 4.60 -7.54 -10.85
N TYR A 826 3.98 -6.43 -11.26
CA TYR A 826 3.75 -5.25 -10.43
C TYR A 826 2.36 -4.67 -10.77
N PRO A 827 1.50 -4.31 -9.79
CA PRO A 827 1.66 -4.48 -8.33
C PRO A 827 1.89 -5.93 -7.90
N GLY A 828 2.80 -6.16 -6.95
CA GLY A 828 3.37 -7.48 -6.65
C GLY A 828 3.08 -8.01 -5.24
N ASN A 829 3.69 -9.14 -4.90
CA ASN A 829 3.74 -9.64 -3.53
C ASN A 829 5.14 -10.19 -3.25
N PHE A 830 6.03 -9.28 -2.89
CA PHE A 830 7.42 -9.54 -2.55
C PHE A 830 7.76 -8.73 -1.29
N MET A 831 8.83 -9.08 -0.57
CA MET A 831 9.34 -8.28 0.57
C MET A 831 9.70 -6.84 0.18
N ILE A 832 9.87 -6.58 -1.12
CA ILE A 832 10.15 -5.26 -1.72
C ILE A 832 8.88 -4.53 -2.21
N SER A 833 7.72 -5.20 -2.25
CA SER A 833 6.45 -4.59 -2.60
C SER A 833 5.92 -3.74 -1.46
N ASP A 834 5.23 -2.66 -1.79
CA ASP A 834 4.33 -2.03 -0.82
C ASP A 834 3.26 -3.05 -0.41
N PRO A 835 2.94 -3.23 0.90
CA PRO A 835 1.85 -4.10 1.34
C PRO A 835 0.54 -3.89 0.56
N GLY A 836 0.20 -2.63 0.26
CA GLY A 836 -0.96 -2.22 -0.51
C GLY A 836 -1.04 -2.72 -1.95
N ASP A 837 0.07 -3.18 -2.55
CA ASP A 837 0.04 -3.87 -3.85
C ASP A 837 -0.92 -5.07 -3.83
N ASN A 838 -1.00 -5.77 -2.68
CA ASN A 838 -1.89 -6.91 -2.46
C ASN A 838 -3.35 -6.50 -2.33
N TYR A 839 -3.59 -5.34 -1.75
CA TYR A 839 -4.92 -4.77 -1.64
C TYR A 839 -5.43 -4.36 -3.04
N TRP A 840 -4.58 -3.72 -3.84
CA TRP A 840 -4.88 -3.37 -5.23
C TRP A 840 -5.18 -4.60 -6.09
N ALA A 841 -4.42 -5.69 -5.93
CA ALA A 841 -4.62 -6.92 -6.71
C ALA A 841 -6.02 -7.53 -6.54
N MET A 842 -6.66 -7.39 -5.37
CA MET A 842 -8.03 -7.91 -5.16
C MET A 842 -9.06 -7.06 -5.92
N TRP A 843 -8.92 -5.73 -5.88
CA TRP A 843 -9.72 -4.84 -6.70
C TRP A 843 -9.52 -5.10 -8.19
N TYR A 844 -8.28 -5.42 -8.61
CA TYR A 844 -8.00 -5.74 -10.00
C TYR A 844 -8.70 -7.03 -10.46
N ALA A 845 -8.75 -8.06 -9.61
CA ALA A 845 -9.52 -9.29 -9.88
C ALA A 845 -11.00 -8.96 -10.15
N MET A 846 -11.66 -8.22 -9.25
CA MET A 846 -13.06 -7.83 -9.44
C MET A 846 -13.25 -6.95 -10.69
N SER A 847 -12.37 -5.96 -10.90
CA SER A 847 -12.43 -5.07 -12.06
C SER A 847 -12.17 -5.77 -13.40
N SER A 848 -11.53 -6.94 -13.37
CA SER A 848 -11.27 -7.78 -14.56
C SER A 848 -12.39 -8.79 -14.82
N HIS A 849 -13.47 -8.76 -14.01
CA HIS A 849 -14.55 -9.76 -13.96
C HIS A 849 -14.06 -11.17 -13.59
N ALA A 850 -12.87 -11.28 -12.99
CA ALA A 850 -12.39 -12.55 -12.44
C ALA A 850 -13.23 -12.94 -11.21
N ASP A 851 -13.36 -14.25 -11.01
CA ASP A 851 -14.07 -14.83 -9.87
C ASP A 851 -13.34 -14.57 -8.57
N GLY A 852 -12.01 -14.52 -8.64
CA GLY A 852 -11.14 -14.05 -7.60
C GLY A 852 -9.68 -14.14 -8.00
N PHE A 853 -8.83 -14.48 -7.05
CA PHE A 853 -7.38 -14.35 -7.19
C PHE A 853 -6.64 -15.64 -6.80
N MET A 854 -5.63 -16.00 -7.60
CA MET A 854 -4.74 -17.11 -7.33
C MET A 854 -3.32 -16.64 -7.01
N ARG A 855 -2.61 -17.37 -6.16
CA ARG A 855 -1.17 -17.23 -5.95
C ARG A 855 -0.48 -18.59 -5.77
N TRP A 856 0.70 -18.72 -6.38
CA TRP A 856 1.44 -19.97 -6.39
C TRP A 856 2.06 -20.40 -5.06
N ALA A 857 2.06 -19.59 -3.99
CA ALA A 857 2.75 -19.94 -2.75
C ALA A 857 2.20 -19.29 -1.47
N TRP A 858 1.81 -20.15 -0.52
CA TRP A 858 1.44 -19.81 0.86
C TRP A 858 2.67 -19.80 1.80
N ASP A 859 3.41 -20.90 1.77
CA ASP A 859 4.38 -21.37 2.79
C ASP A 859 5.60 -22.10 2.18
N ASN A 860 6.03 -21.70 0.96
CA ASN A 860 7.21 -22.23 0.28
C ASN A 860 8.49 -21.56 0.78
N TRP A 861 8.86 -21.89 2.02
CA TRP A 861 9.94 -21.29 2.79
C TRP A 861 11.35 -21.71 2.33
N THR A 862 12.31 -20.85 2.65
CA THR A 862 13.75 -21.15 2.61
C THR A 862 14.26 -21.58 4.01
N ASN A 863 15.54 -21.91 4.16
CA ASN A 863 16.08 -22.33 5.46
C ASN A 863 16.36 -21.18 6.45
N ASP A 864 16.62 -19.96 5.99
CA ASP A 864 16.92 -18.80 6.85
C ASP A 864 15.86 -17.69 6.69
N MET A 865 14.65 -17.99 7.14
CA MET A 865 13.50 -17.09 7.06
C MET A 865 13.61 -15.84 7.94
N PHE A 866 14.56 -15.80 8.88
CA PHE A 866 14.64 -14.75 9.91
C PHE A 866 15.95 -13.96 9.93
N GLY A 867 17.01 -14.49 9.31
CA GLY A 867 18.24 -13.79 8.99
C GLY A 867 18.19 -13.23 7.57
N ASN A 868 18.57 -14.04 6.59
CA ASN A 868 18.65 -13.69 5.18
C ASN A 868 17.77 -14.58 4.28
N ALA A 869 16.55 -14.12 3.99
CA ALA A 869 15.56 -14.81 3.15
C ALA A 869 15.83 -14.67 1.63
N THR A 870 17.05 -14.35 1.22
CA THR A 870 17.42 -14.28 -0.21
C THR A 870 17.37 -15.66 -0.85
N TYR A 871 16.50 -15.85 -1.84
CA TYR A 871 16.47 -17.05 -2.65
C TYR A 871 17.22 -16.89 -3.99
N ARG A 872 17.68 -18.01 -4.54
CA ARG A 872 18.42 -18.07 -5.84
C ARG A 872 17.56 -17.63 -7.03
N TYR A 873 16.24 -17.72 -6.91
CA TYR A 873 15.25 -17.35 -7.91
C TYR A 873 14.29 -16.30 -7.35
N TRP A 874 13.66 -15.58 -8.28
CA TRP A 874 12.56 -14.65 -8.04
C TRP A 874 12.94 -13.43 -7.20
N GLU A 875 12.00 -12.51 -7.09
CA GLU A 875 11.98 -11.44 -6.11
C GLU A 875 11.87 -12.04 -4.68
N PRO A 876 12.50 -11.43 -3.67
CA PRO A 876 12.47 -11.95 -2.31
C PRO A 876 11.04 -11.98 -1.77
N GLY A 877 10.62 -13.09 -1.15
CA GLY A 877 9.24 -13.26 -0.65
C GLY A 877 8.21 -13.76 -1.66
N ASP A 878 8.56 -14.02 -2.92
CA ASP A 878 7.60 -14.58 -3.90
C ASP A 878 7.02 -15.94 -3.47
N GLY A 879 7.78 -16.71 -2.68
CA GLY A 879 7.40 -18.04 -2.19
C GLY A 879 6.53 -18.07 -0.92
N TRP A 880 6.13 -16.94 -0.32
CA TRP A 880 5.31 -17.00 0.90
C TRP A 880 4.49 -15.74 1.22
N TYR A 881 3.30 -15.97 1.76
CA TYR A 881 2.50 -14.95 2.47
C TYR A 881 2.79 -14.93 3.98
N ILE A 882 3.17 -16.06 4.56
CA ILE A 882 3.35 -16.24 6.01
C ILE A 882 4.74 -16.76 6.37
N TYR A 883 5.21 -16.48 7.58
CA TYR A 883 6.50 -16.96 8.11
C TYR A 883 6.30 -18.17 9.05
N PRO A 884 7.28 -19.09 9.13
CA PRO A 884 7.28 -20.17 10.13
C PRO A 884 7.52 -19.64 11.54
N LEU A 885 7.39 -20.49 12.55
CA LEU A 885 8.02 -20.27 13.86
C LEU A 885 9.55 -20.35 13.76
N GLU A 886 10.32 -19.75 14.68
CA GLU A 886 11.79 -19.92 14.71
C GLU A 886 12.18 -21.38 15.04
N SER A 887 11.38 -22.08 15.84
CA SER A 887 11.52 -23.48 16.20
C SER A 887 10.16 -24.16 16.34
N ALA A 888 10.11 -25.49 16.16
CA ALA A 888 8.93 -26.29 16.47
C ALA A 888 8.55 -26.24 17.97
N ASP A 889 9.52 -26.00 18.85
CA ASP A 889 9.30 -25.83 20.30
C ASP A 889 8.45 -24.58 20.62
N ASP A 890 8.48 -23.55 19.75
CA ASP A 890 7.82 -22.26 19.99
C ASP A 890 6.30 -22.32 19.84
N LEU A 891 5.75 -23.44 19.32
CA LEU A 891 4.31 -23.69 19.17
C LEU A 891 3.56 -23.65 20.52
N ALA A 892 4.27 -23.81 21.63
CA ALA A 892 3.71 -23.64 22.97
C ALA A 892 3.44 -22.17 23.35
N GLU A 893 4.13 -21.22 22.70
CA GLU A 893 4.01 -19.78 22.93
C GLU A 893 3.17 -19.11 21.82
N ASN A 894 3.34 -19.55 20.56
CA ASN A 894 2.49 -19.19 19.42
C ASN A 894 1.71 -20.42 18.91
N PRO A 895 0.49 -20.69 19.41
CA PRO A 895 -0.29 -21.88 19.04
C PRO A 895 -0.87 -21.85 17.62
N ASP A 896 -0.79 -20.71 16.92
CA ASP A 896 -1.24 -20.60 15.54
C ASP A 896 -0.22 -21.20 14.56
N GLY A 897 1.04 -21.37 14.96
CA GLY A 897 2.07 -22.08 14.19
C GLY A 897 2.72 -21.30 13.06
N PHE A 898 2.37 -20.02 12.87
CA PHE A 898 2.95 -19.13 11.88
C PHE A 898 2.97 -17.67 12.38
N TYR A 899 3.64 -16.79 11.64
CA TYR A 899 3.52 -15.33 11.79
C TYR A 899 2.99 -14.69 10.51
N SER A 900 2.11 -13.71 10.67
CA SER A 900 1.55 -12.92 9.56
C SER A 900 2.56 -11.90 9.01
N THR A 901 2.23 -11.32 7.86
CA THR A 901 3.00 -10.27 7.17
C THR A 901 2.11 -9.08 6.83
N PRO A 902 2.61 -7.84 6.79
CA PRO A 902 1.84 -6.68 6.32
C PRO A 902 1.21 -6.92 4.93
N ARG A 903 1.92 -7.64 4.06
CA ARG A 903 1.45 -8.04 2.72
C ARG A 903 0.22 -8.95 2.77
N TYR A 904 0.21 -9.92 3.69
CA TYR A 904 -0.91 -10.84 3.89
C TYR A 904 -2.11 -10.14 4.54
N GLU A 905 -1.88 -9.25 5.51
CA GLU A 905 -2.97 -8.45 6.11
C GLU A 905 -3.64 -7.51 5.08
N MET A 906 -2.87 -6.93 4.15
CA MET A 906 -3.44 -6.14 3.04
C MET A 906 -4.14 -6.99 1.97
N PHE A 907 -3.70 -8.24 1.76
CA PHE A 907 -4.45 -9.22 0.96
C PHE A 907 -5.80 -9.54 1.60
N LYS A 908 -5.84 -9.81 2.91
CA LYS A 908 -7.08 -10.02 3.68
C LYS A 908 -8.03 -8.83 3.62
N GLN A 909 -7.51 -7.61 3.79
CA GLN A 909 -8.32 -6.39 3.65
C GLN A 909 -8.92 -6.27 2.24
N GLY A 910 -8.15 -6.59 1.19
CA GLY A 910 -8.65 -6.62 -0.18
C GLY A 910 -9.76 -7.63 -0.42
N ILE A 911 -9.63 -8.85 0.13
CA ILE A 911 -10.70 -9.86 0.06
C ILE A 911 -11.97 -9.30 0.72
N ARG A 912 -11.87 -8.78 1.95
CA ARG A 912 -13.03 -8.24 2.68
C ARG A 912 -13.71 -7.09 1.95
N ASP A 913 -12.95 -6.13 1.43
CA ASP A 913 -13.50 -4.93 0.79
C ASP A 913 -14.07 -5.23 -0.61
N VAL A 914 -13.50 -6.17 -1.37
CA VAL A 914 -14.14 -6.73 -2.57
C VAL A 914 -15.42 -7.49 -2.24
N CYS A 915 -15.46 -8.22 -1.13
CA CYS A 915 -16.69 -8.88 -0.66
C CYS A 915 -17.78 -7.87 -0.28
N LYS A 916 -17.44 -6.71 0.31
CA LYS A 916 -18.36 -5.59 0.52
C LYS A 916 -18.94 -5.11 -0.81
N ALA A 917 -18.10 -4.86 -1.81
CA ALA A 917 -18.56 -4.44 -3.14
C ALA A 917 -19.47 -5.48 -3.80
N LYS A 918 -19.06 -6.75 -3.83
CA LYS A 918 -19.84 -7.89 -4.34
C LYS A 918 -21.21 -8.03 -3.65
N TYR A 919 -21.29 -7.76 -2.35
CA TYR A 919 -22.56 -7.68 -1.63
C TYR A 919 -23.44 -6.51 -2.08
N LEU A 920 -22.88 -5.30 -2.24
CA LEU A 920 -23.62 -4.12 -2.68
C LEU A 920 -24.16 -4.27 -4.12
N VAL A 921 -23.44 -4.94 -5.03
CA VAL A 921 -23.90 -5.23 -6.42
C VAL A 921 -25.19 -6.05 -6.45
N GLN A 922 -25.51 -6.80 -5.39
CA GLN A 922 -26.79 -7.52 -5.31
C GLN A 922 -28.00 -6.59 -5.14
N ASN A 923 -27.80 -5.33 -4.75
CA ASN A 923 -28.86 -4.33 -4.57
C ASN A 923 -29.00 -3.44 -5.81
N GLU A 924 -30.13 -3.59 -6.51
CA GLU A 924 -30.41 -2.93 -7.80
C GLU A 924 -30.37 -1.39 -7.75
N LYS A 925 -30.48 -0.77 -6.57
CA LYS A 925 -30.41 0.68 -6.41
C LYS A 925 -29.00 1.25 -6.57
N VAL A 926 -27.98 0.45 -6.28
CA VAL A 926 -26.57 0.90 -6.21
C VAL A 926 -25.64 0.09 -7.11
N ALA A 927 -26.09 -1.07 -7.61
CA ALA A 927 -25.25 -1.99 -8.38
C ALA A 927 -24.49 -1.33 -9.54
N ASP A 928 -25.17 -0.49 -10.34
CA ASP A 928 -24.55 0.19 -11.48
C ASP A 928 -23.47 1.19 -11.02
N ARG A 929 -23.65 1.88 -9.89
CA ARG A 929 -22.65 2.79 -9.29
C ARG A 929 -21.44 2.04 -8.73
N VAL A 930 -21.67 0.86 -8.13
CA VAL A 930 -20.58 0.00 -7.63
C VAL A 930 -19.76 -0.55 -8.81
N MET A 931 -20.41 -1.00 -9.88
CA MET A 931 -19.70 -1.47 -11.07
C MET A 931 -18.99 -0.34 -11.80
N GLU A 932 -19.60 0.85 -11.97
CA GLU A 932 -18.92 2.03 -12.53
C GLU A 932 -17.68 2.44 -11.72
N LEU A 933 -17.78 2.40 -10.39
CA LEU A 933 -16.64 2.62 -9.49
C LEU A 933 -15.54 1.57 -9.74
N VAL A 934 -15.86 0.27 -9.64
CA VAL A 934 -14.88 -0.82 -9.74
C VAL A 934 -14.28 -0.98 -11.14
N GLU A 935 -15.08 -0.88 -12.20
CA GLU A 935 -14.61 -1.02 -13.59
C GLU A 935 -13.69 0.13 -14.03
N SER A 936 -13.73 1.27 -13.33
CA SER A 936 -12.87 2.44 -13.56
C SER A 936 -11.47 2.34 -12.93
N LEU A 937 -11.11 1.19 -12.33
CA LEU A 937 -9.80 0.98 -11.70
C LEU A 937 -8.64 1.25 -12.67
N GLN A 938 -7.69 2.07 -12.26
CA GLN A 938 -6.47 2.34 -13.02
C GLN A 938 -5.36 1.32 -12.70
N VAL A 939 -4.68 0.85 -13.75
CA VAL A 939 -3.56 -0.09 -13.66
C VAL A 939 -2.23 0.70 -13.65
N PRO A 940 -1.44 0.64 -12.56
CA PRO A 940 -0.17 1.35 -12.49
C PRO A 940 0.92 0.68 -13.32
N ARG A 941 1.85 1.47 -13.84
CA ARG A 941 2.91 1.00 -14.74
C ARG A 941 4.13 0.48 -13.98
N ALA A 942 4.67 -0.62 -14.47
CA ALA A 942 5.89 -1.25 -13.97
C ALA A 942 7.17 -0.76 -14.68
N THR A 943 8.30 -0.98 -14.01
CA THR A 943 9.66 -1.05 -14.58
C THR A 943 10.42 -2.18 -13.88
N THR A 944 11.73 -2.32 -14.12
CA THR A 944 12.57 -3.27 -13.37
C THR A 944 13.79 -2.63 -12.74
N VAL A 945 14.11 -3.04 -11.51
CA VAL A 945 15.34 -2.70 -10.79
C VAL A 945 16.01 -4.00 -10.35
N HIS A 946 17.28 -4.19 -10.74
CA HIS A 946 17.99 -5.46 -10.53
C HIS A 946 17.22 -6.72 -11.01
N GLY A 947 16.38 -6.57 -12.04
CA GLY A 947 15.52 -7.62 -12.58
C GLY A 947 14.22 -7.89 -11.81
N ALA A 948 14.02 -7.27 -10.65
CA ALA A 948 12.76 -7.29 -9.92
C ALA A 948 11.75 -6.30 -10.51
N ALA A 949 10.48 -6.69 -10.61
CA ALA A 949 9.41 -5.77 -11.00
C ALA A 949 9.06 -4.78 -9.88
N VAL A 950 9.00 -3.49 -10.22
CA VAL A 950 8.70 -2.38 -9.31
C VAL A 950 7.90 -1.29 -10.05
N ALA A 951 7.32 -0.33 -9.32
CA ALA A 951 6.67 0.83 -9.92
C ALA A 951 7.60 1.61 -10.87
N GLN A 952 7.06 2.10 -11.99
CA GLN A 952 7.82 2.89 -12.98
C GLN A 952 8.42 4.17 -12.39
N ASN A 953 7.73 4.80 -11.44
CA ASN A 953 8.12 5.98 -10.68
C ASN A 953 7.17 6.15 -9.47
N GLU A 954 7.39 7.18 -8.65
CA GLU A 954 6.58 7.44 -7.45
C GLU A 954 5.10 7.76 -7.76
N GLU A 955 4.79 8.39 -8.90
CA GLU A 955 3.40 8.63 -9.33
C GLU A 955 2.66 7.29 -9.55
N GLN A 956 3.31 6.34 -10.22
CA GLN A 956 2.75 5.01 -10.48
C GLN A 956 2.72 4.13 -9.22
N ARG A 957 3.68 4.32 -8.30
CA ARG A 957 3.66 3.70 -6.96
C ARG A 957 2.42 4.16 -6.18
N MET A 958 2.23 5.48 -6.09
CA MET A 958 1.12 6.06 -5.34
C MET A 958 -0.24 5.86 -6.00
N LEU A 959 -0.30 5.67 -7.32
CA LEU A 959 -1.53 5.34 -8.04
C LEU A 959 -2.20 4.07 -7.51
N ALA A 960 -1.43 3.02 -7.22
CA ALA A 960 -1.97 1.78 -6.62
C ALA A 960 -2.69 2.09 -5.30
N HIS A 961 -2.05 2.86 -4.42
CA HIS A 961 -2.59 3.22 -3.11
C HIS A 961 -3.83 4.12 -3.22
N SER A 962 -3.75 5.20 -4.01
CA SER A 962 -4.87 6.14 -4.20
C SER A 962 -6.09 5.48 -4.84
N GLU A 963 -5.89 4.48 -5.71
CA GLU A 963 -7.00 3.71 -6.26
C GLU A 963 -7.63 2.81 -5.19
N THR A 964 -6.85 2.17 -4.30
CA THR A 964 -7.45 1.43 -3.17
C THR A 964 -8.18 2.33 -2.17
N ASP A 965 -7.71 3.56 -1.94
CA ASP A 965 -8.41 4.56 -1.13
C ASP A 965 -9.73 4.98 -1.80
N ARG A 966 -9.70 5.26 -3.10
CA ARG A 966 -10.90 5.61 -3.88
C ARG A 966 -11.96 4.52 -3.87
N MET A 967 -11.56 3.26 -4.04
CA MET A 967 -12.49 2.12 -3.94
C MET A 967 -13.05 1.99 -2.53
N TYR A 968 -12.18 2.05 -1.52
CA TYR A 968 -12.56 1.95 -0.12
C TYR A 968 -13.59 3.01 0.31
N ASP A 969 -13.31 4.27 0.01
CA ASP A 969 -14.18 5.39 0.37
C ASP A 969 -15.50 5.33 -0.39
N GLY A 970 -15.47 5.10 -1.71
CA GLY A 970 -16.68 5.04 -2.54
C GLY A 970 -17.60 3.86 -2.20
N ILE A 971 -17.04 2.69 -1.88
CA ILE A 971 -17.81 1.52 -1.44
C ILE A 971 -18.47 1.77 -0.08
N ASN A 972 -17.77 2.42 0.86
CA ASN A 972 -18.34 2.78 2.15
C ASN A 972 -19.33 3.95 2.05
N GLU A 973 -19.16 4.90 1.13
CA GLU A 973 -20.16 5.93 0.82
C GLU A 973 -21.47 5.29 0.35
N ILE A 974 -21.40 4.39 -0.63
CA ILE A 974 -22.56 3.63 -1.12
C ILE A 974 -23.18 2.77 -0.01
N ALA A 975 -22.36 2.17 0.87
CA ALA A 975 -22.83 1.37 1.98
C ALA A 975 -23.69 2.16 2.98
N ARG A 976 -23.32 3.42 3.28
CA ARG A 976 -24.07 4.31 4.19
C ARG A 976 -25.50 4.60 3.69
N GLU A 977 -25.75 4.55 2.39
CA GLU A 977 -27.11 4.70 1.82
C GLU A 977 -28.02 3.49 2.07
N LEU A 978 -27.42 2.31 2.27
CA LEU A 978 -28.13 1.04 2.50
C LEU A 978 -28.13 0.61 3.96
N ALA A 979 -27.25 1.19 4.78
CA ALA A 979 -27.16 0.93 6.21
C ALA A 979 -28.51 1.25 6.90
N PRO A 980 -28.93 0.46 7.89
CA PRO A 980 -30.05 0.84 8.73
C PRO A 980 -29.72 2.16 9.43
N ALA A 981 -30.69 3.08 9.50
CA ALA A 981 -30.53 4.33 10.23
C ALA A 981 -30.12 4.00 11.68
N PRO A 982 -29.11 4.70 12.26
CA PRO A 982 -28.70 4.47 13.63
C PRO A 982 -29.90 4.68 14.58
N GLU A 983 -29.92 3.94 15.68
CA GLU A 983 -30.97 4.12 16.69
C GLU A 983 -30.92 5.55 17.22
N PRO A 984 -32.08 6.24 17.35
CA PRO A 984 -32.12 7.62 17.80
C PRO A 984 -31.60 7.72 19.24
N GLU A 985 -30.81 8.76 19.52
CA GLU A 985 -30.25 9.01 20.86
C GLU A 985 -31.32 8.89 21.95
N PRO A 986 -31.04 8.20 23.07
CA PRO A 986 -31.97 8.08 24.16
C PRO A 986 -32.19 9.47 24.80
N GLN A 987 -33.35 10.07 24.54
CA GLN A 987 -33.69 11.40 25.06
C GLN A 987 -33.42 11.45 26.57
N PRO A 988 -32.66 12.44 27.08
CA PRO A 988 -32.39 12.55 28.50
C PRO A 988 -33.72 12.68 29.26
N ASP A 989 -33.88 11.91 30.33
CA ASP A 989 -35.11 11.83 31.12
C ASP A 989 -35.67 13.24 31.39
N PRO A 990 -36.94 13.53 31.03
CA PRO A 990 -37.52 14.84 31.28
C PRO A 990 -37.51 15.14 32.79
N GLU A 991 -37.02 16.32 33.17
CA GLU A 991 -37.06 16.79 34.56
C GLU A 991 -38.48 16.65 35.12
N PRO A 992 -38.64 16.09 36.34
CA PRO A 992 -39.97 15.82 36.88
C PRO A 992 -40.76 17.12 37.10
N GLU A 993 -41.79 17.33 36.28
CA GLU A 993 -42.61 18.54 36.32
C GLU A 993 -43.25 18.77 37.71
N PRO A 994 -43.32 20.02 38.19
CA PRO A 994 -44.02 20.36 39.43
C PRO A 994 -45.52 20.05 39.36
N GLN A 995 -46.07 19.41 40.40
CA GLN A 995 -47.50 19.08 40.45
C GLN A 995 -48.41 20.34 40.37
N PRO A 996 -49.52 20.28 39.61
CA PRO A 996 -50.32 21.47 39.28
C PRO A 996 -51.20 21.95 40.44
N GLN A 997 -51.37 23.28 40.53
CA GLN A 997 -52.42 23.89 41.38
C GLN A 997 -53.79 23.91 40.66
N PRO A 998 -54.92 23.92 41.40
CA PRO A 998 -56.25 23.75 40.81
C PRO A 998 -56.76 24.99 40.05
N GLN A 999 -57.36 24.78 38.87
CA GLN A 999 -58.05 25.83 38.10
C GLN A 999 -59.48 26.10 38.61
N PRO A 1000 -59.98 27.35 38.52
CA PRO A 1000 -61.42 27.66 38.56
C PRO A 1000 -62.12 27.43 37.21
N GLN A 1001 -63.39 27.01 37.24
CA GLN A 1001 -64.23 26.75 36.06
C GLN A 1001 -64.73 28.01 35.33
N PRO A 1002 -65.16 27.85 34.07
CA PRO A 1002 -66.48 28.33 33.64
C PRO A 1002 -67.36 27.24 32.97
N GLN A 1003 -68.63 27.59 32.72
CA GLN A 1003 -69.78 26.74 32.37
C GLN A 1003 -70.47 27.30 31.07
N PRO A 1004 -71.52 26.69 30.46
CA PRO A 1004 -71.49 25.50 29.58
C PRO A 1004 -72.21 25.66 28.19
N GLU A 1005 -72.31 24.53 27.46
CA GLU A 1005 -73.41 24.15 26.51
C GLU A 1005 -73.42 24.77 25.07
N GLN A 1006 -73.87 24.12 23.97
CA GLN A 1006 -74.79 22.96 23.75
C GLN A 1006 -74.35 21.94 22.65
N LYS A 1007 -75.12 20.84 22.51
CA LYS A 1007 -75.10 19.70 21.53
C LYS A 1007 -76.54 19.55 20.93
N PRO A 1008 -76.94 18.57 20.08
CA PRO A 1008 -76.27 17.52 19.26
C PRO A 1008 -76.64 17.68 17.75
N GLU A 1009 -76.54 16.79 16.74
CA GLU A 1009 -76.69 15.32 16.47
C GLU A 1009 -75.97 15.00 15.11
N GLY A 1010 -75.78 13.78 14.57
CA GLY A 1010 -76.04 12.39 15.01
C GLY A 1010 -75.97 11.37 13.82
N GLY A 1011 -75.39 10.18 14.06
CA GLY A 1011 -75.49 8.95 13.23
C GLY A 1011 -74.60 8.83 11.96
N GLN A 1012 -74.19 7.66 11.46
CA GLN A 1012 -73.97 6.27 11.94
C GLN A 1012 -73.70 5.37 10.71
N GLY A 1013 -72.73 4.43 10.78
CA GLY A 1013 -72.93 3.07 10.25
C GLY A 1013 -72.18 2.56 8.99
N ALA A 1014 -71.95 1.24 9.00
CA ALA A 1014 -71.52 0.29 7.94
C ALA A 1014 -70.07 0.45 7.38
N THR A 1015 -69.13 -0.51 7.46
CA THR A 1015 -69.07 -1.98 7.20
C THR A 1015 -69.11 -2.42 5.73
N GLY A 1016 -68.07 -3.13 5.25
CA GLY A 1016 -68.20 -4.09 4.13
C GLY A 1016 -67.09 -4.12 3.07
N LYS A 1017 -66.27 -5.20 3.08
CA LYS A 1017 -65.62 -5.82 1.88
C LYS A 1017 -66.72 -6.38 0.92
N PRO A 1018 -66.48 -6.82 -0.36
CA PRO A 1018 -65.24 -7.48 -0.85
C PRO A 1018 -64.85 -7.30 -2.35
N ASN A 1019 -63.88 -8.12 -2.78
CA ASN A 1019 -63.29 -8.24 -4.12
C ASN A 1019 -64.25 -8.60 -5.28
N GLY A 1020 -63.86 -8.16 -6.50
CA GLY A 1020 -63.56 -9.10 -7.61
C GLY A 1020 -64.47 -9.08 -8.86
N GLY A 1021 -63.87 -9.11 -10.06
CA GLY A 1021 -64.57 -9.50 -11.30
C GLY A 1021 -64.10 -8.82 -12.60
N GLN A 1022 -63.42 -9.57 -13.47
CA GLN A 1022 -62.84 -9.20 -14.78
C GLN A 1022 -63.85 -8.80 -15.88
N GLY A 1023 -63.37 -8.13 -16.95
CA GLY A 1023 -64.04 -8.05 -18.26
C GLY A 1023 -63.16 -7.49 -19.41
N LYS A 1024 -62.93 -8.28 -20.47
CA LYS A 1024 -62.42 -7.89 -21.82
C LYS A 1024 -63.63 -7.77 -22.82
N PRO A 1025 -63.52 -7.62 -24.18
CA PRO A 1025 -62.37 -7.41 -25.12
C PRO A 1025 -62.58 -6.40 -26.32
N GLY A 1026 -61.49 -6.15 -27.08
CA GLY A 1026 -61.48 -5.86 -28.55
C GLY A 1026 -61.80 -4.41 -29.00
N THR A 1027 -61.37 -3.88 -30.17
CA THR A 1027 -60.48 -4.29 -31.32
C THR A 1027 -59.79 -2.98 -31.85
N ASP A 1028 -58.81 -2.86 -32.77
CA ASP A 1028 -58.41 -3.51 -34.04
C ASP A 1028 -56.88 -3.28 -34.34
N GLY A 1029 -56.31 -3.93 -35.38
CA GLY A 1029 -54.88 -3.83 -35.80
C GLY A 1029 -54.60 -2.84 -36.95
N PRO A 1030 -53.56 -3.02 -37.83
CA PRO A 1030 -52.52 -4.09 -37.89
C PRO A 1030 -51.05 -3.64 -38.22
N LEU A 1031 -50.12 -4.62 -38.16
CA LEU A 1031 -48.90 -4.92 -38.99
C LEU A 1031 -48.39 -3.89 -40.07
N ALA A 1032 -47.08 -3.78 -40.43
CA ALA A 1032 -45.80 -4.35 -39.96
C ALA A 1032 -44.55 -3.75 -40.68
N GLN A 1033 -43.35 -4.00 -40.09
CA GLN A 1033 -42.03 -4.28 -40.71
C GLN A 1033 -41.06 -3.19 -41.27
N THR A 1034 -39.76 -3.57 -41.20
CA THR A 1034 -38.51 -2.97 -41.76
C THR A 1034 -37.96 -1.72 -41.03
N GLY A 1035 -36.65 -1.52 -40.88
CA GLY A 1035 -35.49 -2.36 -41.23
C GLY A 1035 -34.18 -1.53 -41.22
N ASP A 1036 -33.11 -2.06 -40.63
CA ASP A 1036 -31.84 -1.36 -40.30
C ASP A 1036 -30.70 -1.68 -41.31
N PRO A 1037 -29.50 -1.05 -41.25
CA PRO A 1037 -28.99 -0.05 -40.28
C PRO A 1037 -28.27 1.19 -40.88
N ALA A 1038 -27.79 2.12 -40.02
CA ALA A 1038 -26.35 2.46 -39.86
C ALA A 1038 -26.03 3.82 -39.18
N LEU A 1039 -24.95 3.78 -38.38
CA LEU A 1039 -24.01 4.89 -38.08
C LEU A 1039 -24.48 6.11 -37.24
N PHE A 1040 -24.35 6.00 -35.91
CA PHE A 1040 -23.74 7.06 -35.09
C PHE A 1040 -23.08 6.43 -33.85
N ALA A 1041 -21.76 6.56 -33.75
CA ALA A 1041 -20.97 6.07 -32.62
C ALA A 1041 -20.17 7.23 -32.02
N LEU A 1042 -20.52 7.66 -30.80
CA LEU A 1042 -19.59 8.00 -29.73
C LEU A 1042 -20.34 8.22 -28.40
N VAL A 1043 -19.77 7.74 -27.29
CA VAL A 1043 -20.14 8.06 -25.90
C VAL A 1043 -21.58 7.71 -25.46
N ALA A 1044 -21.89 6.41 -25.35
CA ALA A 1044 -23.04 5.92 -24.58
C ALA A 1044 -22.87 4.48 -24.00
N THR A 1045 -21.66 3.93 -24.03
CA THR A 1045 -21.43 2.49 -23.80
C THR A 1045 -21.31 2.06 -22.33
N GLY A 1046 -20.81 2.93 -21.45
CA GLY A 1046 -20.52 2.58 -20.05
C GLY A 1046 -21.74 2.12 -19.25
N ALA A 1047 -22.79 2.94 -19.22
CA ALA A 1047 -24.00 2.64 -18.45
C ALA A 1047 -24.71 1.35 -18.90
N LEU A 1048 -24.76 1.06 -20.21
CA LEU A 1048 -25.35 -0.18 -20.72
C LEU A 1048 -24.49 -1.42 -20.43
N GLY A 1049 -23.17 -1.26 -20.31
CA GLY A 1049 -22.26 -2.32 -19.88
C GLY A 1049 -22.47 -2.68 -18.41
N ALA A 1050 -22.32 -1.69 -17.51
CA ALA A 1050 -22.43 -1.87 -16.07
C ALA A 1050 -23.77 -2.55 -15.66
N SER A 1051 -24.91 -2.10 -16.20
CA SER A 1051 -26.21 -2.71 -15.88
C SER A 1051 -26.32 -4.18 -16.35
N ALA A 1052 -25.66 -4.55 -17.46
CA ALA A 1052 -25.65 -5.93 -17.96
C ALA A 1052 -24.75 -6.84 -17.09
N VAL A 1053 -23.58 -6.35 -16.69
CA VAL A 1053 -22.65 -7.07 -15.80
C VAL A 1053 -23.26 -7.24 -14.41
N ALA A 1054 -23.83 -6.17 -13.83
CA ALA A 1054 -24.55 -6.23 -12.57
C ALA A 1054 -25.75 -7.20 -12.61
N ALA A 1055 -26.43 -7.33 -13.75
CA ALA A 1055 -27.50 -8.31 -13.94
C ALA A 1055 -26.95 -9.75 -14.07
N GLY A 1056 -25.83 -9.95 -14.78
CA GLY A 1056 -25.12 -11.23 -14.87
C GLY A 1056 -24.65 -11.72 -13.49
N TYR A 1057 -24.05 -10.83 -12.70
CA TYR A 1057 -23.60 -11.12 -11.34
C TYR A 1057 -24.75 -11.54 -10.40
N ARG A 1058 -25.89 -10.84 -10.47
CA ARG A 1058 -27.13 -11.20 -9.76
C ARG A 1058 -27.76 -12.51 -10.28
N ALA A 1059 -27.55 -12.87 -11.54
CA ALA A 1059 -28.04 -14.13 -12.11
C ALA A 1059 -27.18 -15.32 -11.66
N ARG A 1060 -25.86 -15.17 -11.64
CA ARG A 1060 -24.90 -16.23 -11.27
C ARG A 1060 -25.12 -16.75 -9.85
N LYS A 1061 -25.32 -15.85 -8.88
CA LYS A 1061 -25.68 -16.16 -7.48
C LYS A 1061 -27.10 -16.75 -7.28
N ARG A 1062 -27.89 -16.88 -8.35
CA ARG A 1062 -29.18 -17.61 -8.33
C ARG A 1062 -29.10 -18.96 -9.05
N SER A 1063 -27.96 -19.28 -9.68
CA SER A 1063 -27.71 -20.53 -10.41
C SER A 1063 -26.64 -21.42 -9.75
N ARG A 1064 -25.70 -20.81 -9.03
CA ARG A 1064 -24.98 -21.44 -7.92
C ARG A 1064 -25.91 -21.40 -6.70
#